data_AF-A0A1M5QD94-F1
#
_entry.id   AF-A0A1M5QD94-F1
#
_cell.length_a   1.000
_cell.length_b   1.000
_cell.length_c   1.000
_cell.angle_alpha   90.00
_cell.angle_beta   90.00
_cell.angle_gamma   90.00
#
_symmetry.space_group_name_H-M   'P 1'
#
loop_
_entity.id
_entity.type
_entity.pdbx_description
1 polymer ?
#
loop_
_entity_poly.entity_id
_entity_poly.type
_entity_poly.pdbx_seq_one_letter_code
_entity_poly.pdbx_strand_id
1 'polypeptide(L)'
;MIRDAAESFLADVSDSASVRRAMESSLGYDRSVWDRIAGELQWCGLSIPEGYGGMGLGPVEQTLVMESMGKHLLCSPYFATVTLSATLIDAAGSEAARERWLPRIADGSLCMTAPLPSTLQWQQAATRVQARALADGRWQLDGEIVRMPTADSVDTLLVLATTADGIGMFAVDTKADGVRVDALNGWDLTRRFASVRLTGVGSAQRLDADSATLQQGLRRAAALVRLYLAAEALGGAQQCLDLTVRYVGERKQFGRVVGGFQAVKHRCAEMMVRIEALRSAVAGAAEVAASTTSVEALECETAMARQLAADTYFWCAGEAIQLHGGVGFTWEYDPQLHFKRAQAATHWLGTAEALRECIAGYVTAETPLDAVRQPAAAGVAEDEAFRAEIATWMRTHLTGRFASLKHRGGPGDEEADPELRKEWERELASGGWTGVGWPREHGGRGLSIAQQVIFHEEYARAGGPGRMGHIGEGLTGPTLIEYGSAEQQQRFLPQIIAGREFWAQGYSEPNAGSDLANVQTRCWQVEDGSWRVSGQKIWTSLAHESDWIFVLARSEPGSRGNKGLTFLLMPLRQPGIEIRPIRQMGGGSEFNEVFFNEAVAEAGHIVGKPGDGWKVAMGLLEAERGTSTLGQQMQFLHEFERVVAAMRARGNLGDALLRQRLAQAWSGLRVIRYNALRMLGGNRDIGLKREALIYKYHWSNWHRDLGKLGADVLGDAADLVSDDDAIRPLQQLFYFSRADTIYAGTNEIQLNLIAERGLGLPREARPAA
;
A
#
# COMPACT_ATOMS: atom_id res chain seq x y z
N MET A 1 -10.46 19.78 1.59
CA MET A 1 -11.77 20.42 1.82
C MET A 1 -12.82 19.47 2.37
N ILE A 2 -13.35 18.48 1.61
CA ILE A 2 -14.38 17.54 2.14
C ILE A 2 -13.88 16.77 3.37
N ARG A 3 -12.66 16.21 3.30
CA ARG A 3 -12.02 15.54 4.44
C ARG A 3 -11.94 16.45 5.68
N ASP A 4 -11.46 17.68 5.50
CA ASP A 4 -11.25 18.62 6.61
C ASP A 4 -12.58 19.08 7.22
N ALA A 5 -13.59 19.31 6.38
CA ALA A 5 -14.96 19.62 6.82
C ALA A 5 -15.56 18.45 7.61
N ALA A 6 -15.38 17.21 7.12
CA ALA A 6 -15.86 16.02 7.81
C ALA A 6 -15.19 15.83 9.17
N GLU A 7 -13.87 15.96 9.21
CA GLU A 7 -13.09 15.82 10.44
C GLU A 7 -13.46 16.87 11.48
N SER A 8 -13.59 18.14 11.06
CA SER A 8 -13.97 19.23 11.95
C SER A 8 -15.38 19.05 12.53
N PHE A 9 -16.36 18.74 11.67
CA PHE A 9 -17.74 18.54 12.10
C PHE A 9 -17.88 17.34 13.05
N LEU A 10 -17.31 16.19 12.69
CA LEU A 10 -17.47 14.95 13.47
C LEU A 10 -16.72 14.99 14.80
N ALA A 11 -15.60 15.72 14.89
CA ALA A 11 -14.92 15.95 16.16
C ALA A 11 -15.77 16.74 17.16
N ASP A 12 -16.69 17.59 16.69
CA ASP A 12 -17.62 18.38 17.51
C ASP A 12 -18.86 17.56 17.91
N VAL A 13 -19.48 16.88 16.95
CA VAL A 13 -20.79 16.24 17.18
C VAL A 13 -20.74 14.75 17.56
N SER A 14 -19.58 14.11 17.43
CA SER A 14 -19.40 12.67 17.64
C SER A 14 -18.18 12.38 18.51
N ASP A 15 -17.94 13.22 19.51
CA ASP A 15 -16.98 12.92 20.58
C ASP A 15 -17.41 11.70 21.42
N SER A 16 -16.52 11.19 22.28
CA SER A 16 -16.78 10.00 23.10
C SER A 16 -18.08 10.11 23.91
N ALA A 17 -18.35 11.29 24.48
CA ALA A 17 -19.55 11.53 25.27
C ALA A 17 -20.82 11.49 24.40
N SER A 18 -20.77 12.06 23.20
CA SER A 18 -21.86 12.05 22.23
C SER A 18 -22.16 10.64 21.72
N VAL A 19 -21.12 9.86 21.39
CA VAL A 19 -21.25 8.44 21.00
C VAL A 19 -21.96 7.65 22.09
N ARG A 20 -21.56 7.80 23.35
CA ARG A 20 -22.18 7.10 24.49
C ARG A 20 -23.64 7.52 24.70
N ARG A 21 -23.94 8.82 24.62
CA ARG A 21 -25.34 9.31 24.68
C ARG A 21 -26.19 8.74 23.55
N ALA A 22 -25.65 8.68 22.33
CA ALA A 22 -26.34 8.10 21.18
C ALA A 22 -26.59 6.59 21.37
N MET A 23 -25.60 5.84 21.88
CA MET A 23 -25.73 4.42 22.20
C MET A 23 -26.81 4.12 23.24
N GLU A 24 -27.12 5.07 24.12
CA GLU A 24 -28.15 4.94 25.16
C GLU A 24 -29.53 5.48 24.71
N SER A 25 -29.59 6.23 23.60
CA SER A 25 -30.84 6.83 23.12
C SER A 25 -31.79 5.78 22.53
N SER A 26 -33.09 6.08 22.50
CA SER A 26 -34.08 5.19 21.88
C SER A 26 -33.83 4.99 20.39
N LEU A 27 -33.45 6.05 19.67
CA LEU A 27 -33.16 6.01 18.23
C LEU A 27 -31.79 5.36 17.91
N GLY A 28 -30.85 5.33 18.86
CA GLY A 28 -29.48 4.89 18.61
C GLY A 28 -28.62 5.92 17.86
N TYR A 29 -29.15 7.12 17.64
CA TYR A 29 -28.45 8.28 17.07
C TYR A 29 -29.08 9.59 17.59
N ASP A 30 -28.42 10.72 17.33
CA ASP A 30 -28.95 12.06 17.58
C ASP A 30 -29.61 12.61 16.29
N ARG A 31 -30.91 12.89 16.36
CA ARG A 31 -31.68 13.38 15.21
C ARG A 31 -31.18 14.75 14.72
N SER A 32 -30.74 15.63 15.62
CA SER A 32 -30.22 16.94 15.23
C SER A 32 -28.93 16.83 14.41
N VAL A 33 -28.08 15.85 14.74
CA VAL A 33 -26.87 15.55 13.97
C VAL A 33 -27.23 15.02 12.58
N TRP A 34 -28.22 14.13 12.48
CA TRP A 34 -28.73 13.66 11.18
C TRP A 34 -29.25 14.81 10.32
N ASP A 35 -30.07 15.68 10.89
CA ASP A 35 -30.67 16.80 10.15
C ASP A 35 -29.58 17.78 9.64
N ARG A 36 -28.49 17.98 10.39
CA ARG A 36 -27.32 18.77 9.94
C ARG A 36 -26.53 18.08 8.83
N ILE A 37 -26.29 16.77 8.95
CA ILE A 37 -25.62 15.97 7.91
C ILE A 37 -26.39 16.05 6.58
N ALA A 38 -27.73 15.97 6.64
CA ALA A 38 -28.58 16.06 5.47
C ALA A 38 -28.74 17.49 4.92
N GLY A 39 -29.09 18.45 5.78
CA GLY A 39 -29.46 19.80 5.36
C GLY A 39 -28.28 20.75 5.19
N GLU A 40 -27.38 20.81 6.17
CA GLU A 40 -26.25 21.77 6.17
C GLU A 40 -25.09 21.27 5.31
N LEU A 41 -24.75 19.99 5.45
CA LEU A 41 -23.56 19.40 4.81
C LEU A 41 -23.88 18.68 3.49
N GLN A 42 -25.15 18.32 3.28
CA GLN A 42 -25.65 17.60 2.10
C GLN A 42 -24.94 16.27 1.83
N TRP A 43 -24.33 15.66 2.85
CA TRP A 43 -23.58 14.42 2.69
C TRP A 43 -24.45 13.21 2.34
N CYS A 44 -25.76 13.29 2.57
CA CYS A 44 -26.69 12.24 2.15
C CYS A 44 -26.83 12.16 0.62
N GLY A 45 -26.59 13.28 -0.08
CA GLY A 45 -26.58 13.36 -1.54
C GLY A 45 -25.19 13.22 -2.17
N LEU A 46 -24.13 12.96 -1.39
CA LEU A 46 -22.73 13.10 -1.84
C LEU A 46 -22.42 12.28 -3.12
N SER A 47 -22.74 10.98 -3.11
CA SER A 47 -22.55 10.09 -4.27
C SER A 47 -23.80 9.94 -5.13
N ILE A 48 -24.94 10.55 -4.76
CA ILE A 48 -26.15 10.47 -5.55
C ILE A 48 -25.97 11.37 -6.80
N PRO A 49 -26.34 10.90 -8.01
CA PRO A 49 -26.23 11.71 -9.21
C PRO A 49 -27.01 13.03 -9.11
N GLU A 50 -26.49 14.09 -9.73
CA GLU A 50 -27.13 15.43 -9.72
C GLU A 50 -28.57 15.42 -10.24
N GLY A 51 -28.85 14.56 -11.24
CA GLY A 51 -30.20 14.38 -11.80
C GLY A 51 -31.24 13.90 -10.78
N TYR A 52 -30.80 13.34 -9.65
CA TYR A 52 -31.65 12.91 -8.55
C TYR A 52 -31.45 13.76 -7.29
N GLY A 53 -30.97 15.01 -7.42
CA GLY A 53 -30.82 15.95 -6.30
C GLY A 53 -29.59 15.74 -5.42
N GLY A 54 -28.63 14.92 -5.86
CA GLY A 54 -27.35 14.75 -5.19
C GLY A 54 -26.25 15.69 -5.71
N MET A 55 -25.00 15.44 -5.30
CA MET A 55 -23.82 16.21 -5.66
C MET A 55 -22.96 15.56 -6.76
N GLY A 56 -23.21 14.30 -7.10
CA GLY A 56 -22.49 13.59 -8.17
C GLY A 56 -20.99 13.37 -7.94
N LEU A 57 -20.48 13.53 -6.71
CA LEU A 57 -19.03 13.47 -6.44
C LEU A 57 -18.46 12.05 -6.52
N GLY A 58 -19.29 11.03 -6.27
CA GLY A 58 -18.93 9.63 -6.51
C GLY A 58 -18.19 8.95 -5.35
N PRO A 59 -17.49 7.83 -5.61
CA PRO A 59 -16.96 6.95 -4.56
C PRO A 59 -15.73 7.50 -3.84
N VAL A 60 -14.90 8.34 -4.48
CA VAL A 60 -13.70 8.91 -3.85
C VAL A 60 -14.08 9.77 -2.65
N GLU A 61 -14.96 10.74 -2.85
CA GLU A 61 -15.44 11.64 -1.80
C GLU A 61 -16.20 10.88 -0.70
N GLN A 62 -16.97 9.85 -1.07
CA GLN A 62 -17.66 8.98 -0.11
C GLN A 62 -16.68 8.26 0.82
N THR A 63 -15.55 7.77 0.32
CA THR A 63 -14.54 7.14 1.19
C THR A 63 -13.94 8.13 2.19
N LEU A 64 -13.78 9.41 1.82
CA LEU A 64 -13.24 10.43 2.72
C LEU A 64 -14.18 10.70 3.90
N VAL A 65 -15.49 10.78 3.63
CA VAL A 65 -16.52 10.96 4.67
C VAL A 65 -16.61 9.70 5.54
N MET A 66 -16.62 8.52 4.93
CA MET A 66 -16.70 7.25 5.67
C MET A 66 -15.50 7.01 6.58
N GLU A 67 -14.30 7.40 6.14
CA GLU A 67 -13.12 7.34 7.00
C GLU A 67 -13.27 8.22 8.25
N SER A 68 -13.70 9.47 8.10
CA SER A 68 -13.89 10.35 9.27
C SER A 68 -15.02 9.82 10.19
N MET A 69 -16.11 9.30 9.63
CA MET A 69 -17.18 8.66 10.41
C MET A 69 -16.71 7.45 11.20
N GLY A 70 -15.82 6.63 10.63
CA GLY A 70 -15.21 5.50 11.32
C GLY A 70 -14.28 5.92 12.44
N LYS A 71 -13.51 7.00 12.24
CA LYS A 71 -12.63 7.58 13.26
C LYS A 71 -13.40 8.05 14.48
N HIS A 72 -14.55 8.68 14.27
CA HIS A 72 -15.39 9.23 15.35
C HIS A 72 -16.52 8.29 15.81
N LEU A 73 -16.56 7.05 15.32
CA LEU A 73 -17.62 6.06 15.61
C LEU A 73 -19.05 6.65 15.51
N LEU A 74 -19.31 7.38 14.42
CA LEU A 74 -20.59 8.06 14.24
C LEU A 74 -21.77 7.08 14.38
N CYS A 75 -22.63 7.34 15.36
CA CYS A 75 -23.91 6.67 15.55
C CYS A 75 -24.95 7.39 14.70
N SER A 76 -25.30 6.82 13.54
CA SER A 76 -26.20 7.46 12.56
C SER A 76 -26.77 6.44 11.57
N PRO A 77 -27.98 6.66 11.02
CA PRO A 77 -28.50 5.85 9.91
C PRO A 77 -27.72 6.04 8.60
N TYR A 78 -26.75 6.97 8.54
CA TYR A 78 -25.99 7.32 7.33
C TYR A 78 -25.46 6.10 6.55
N PHE A 79 -24.81 5.15 7.21
CA PHE A 79 -24.33 3.94 6.52
C PHE A 79 -25.48 3.15 5.90
N ALA A 80 -26.53 2.87 6.68
CA ALA A 80 -27.66 2.07 6.22
C ALA A 80 -28.39 2.74 5.05
N THR A 81 -28.60 4.06 5.15
CA THR A 81 -29.37 4.84 4.18
C THR A 81 -28.55 5.24 2.96
N VAL A 82 -27.38 5.85 3.14
CA VAL A 82 -26.59 6.45 2.06
C VAL A 82 -25.66 5.41 1.44
N THR A 83 -24.87 4.70 2.24
CA THR A 83 -23.84 3.80 1.69
C THR A 83 -24.35 2.44 1.28
N LEU A 84 -25.48 1.99 1.85
CA LEU A 84 -26.05 0.68 1.57
C LEU A 84 -27.29 0.83 0.69
N SER A 85 -28.33 1.47 1.19
CA SER A 85 -29.61 1.58 0.50
C SER A 85 -29.57 2.43 -0.76
N ALA A 86 -29.00 3.65 -0.73
CA ALA A 86 -28.93 4.51 -1.91
C ALA A 86 -28.04 3.88 -3.00
N THR A 87 -26.90 3.30 -2.61
CA THR A 87 -26.01 2.56 -3.53
C THR A 87 -26.72 1.38 -4.20
N LEU A 88 -27.58 0.65 -3.48
CA LEU A 88 -28.39 -0.42 -4.08
C LEU A 88 -29.43 0.10 -5.07
N ILE A 89 -30.14 1.19 -4.74
CA ILE A 89 -31.11 1.81 -5.66
C ILE A 89 -30.41 2.35 -6.90
N ASP A 90 -29.30 3.06 -6.73
CA ASP A 90 -28.59 3.69 -7.84
C ASP A 90 -28.06 2.63 -8.84
N ALA A 91 -27.40 1.59 -8.31
CA ALA A 91 -26.78 0.56 -9.14
C ALA A 91 -27.78 -0.47 -9.72
N ALA A 92 -28.88 -0.75 -9.03
CA ALA A 92 -29.75 -1.90 -9.35
C ALA A 92 -31.24 -1.57 -9.48
N GLY A 93 -31.66 -0.35 -9.13
CA GLY A 93 -33.03 0.11 -9.26
C GLY A 93 -33.39 0.47 -10.71
N SER A 94 -34.68 0.37 -11.01
CA SER A 94 -35.26 0.96 -12.22
C SER A 94 -35.16 2.50 -12.19
N GLU A 95 -35.31 3.14 -13.34
CA GLU A 95 -35.33 4.59 -13.45
C GLU A 95 -36.38 5.22 -12.52
N ALA A 96 -37.59 4.66 -12.52
CA ALA A 96 -38.68 5.11 -11.65
C ALA A 96 -38.34 4.95 -10.15
N ALA A 97 -37.56 3.95 -9.77
CA ALA A 97 -37.09 3.81 -8.40
C ALA A 97 -36.05 4.88 -8.05
N ARG A 98 -35.10 5.18 -8.97
CA ARG A 98 -34.11 6.24 -8.76
C ARG A 98 -34.78 7.61 -8.60
N GLU A 99 -35.67 7.97 -9.51
CA GLU A 99 -36.43 9.23 -9.49
C GLU A 99 -37.26 9.40 -8.20
N ARG A 100 -37.82 8.31 -7.67
CA ARG A 100 -38.68 8.36 -6.48
C ARG A 100 -37.91 8.42 -5.16
N TRP A 101 -36.83 7.65 -5.04
CA TRP A 101 -36.23 7.36 -3.75
C TRP A 101 -34.94 8.12 -3.50
N LEU A 102 -34.09 8.32 -4.52
CA LEU A 102 -32.79 8.98 -4.34
C LEU A 102 -32.92 10.46 -3.91
N PRO A 103 -33.83 11.28 -4.46
CA PRO A 103 -33.96 12.68 -4.01
C PRO A 103 -34.31 12.80 -2.51
N ARG A 104 -35.17 11.90 -2.02
CA ARG A 104 -35.60 11.86 -0.62
C ARG A 104 -34.52 11.35 0.33
N ILE A 105 -33.60 10.52 -0.18
CA ILE A 105 -32.41 10.15 0.58
C ILE A 105 -31.44 11.33 0.58
N ALA A 106 -31.24 11.98 -0.57
CA ALA A 106 -30.31 13.10 -0.73
C ALA A 106 -30.63 14.27 0.20
N ASP A 107 -31.91 14.63 0.34
CA ASP A 107 -32.37 15.69 1.24
C ASP A 107 -32.54 15.24 2.72
N GLY A 108 -32.33 13.95 3.00
CA GLY A 108 -32.45 13.34 4.33
C GLY A 108 -33.86 13.19 4.89
N SER A 109 -34.90 13.44 4.08
CA SER A 109 -36.31 13.23 4.46
C SER A 109 -36.69 11.76 4.55
N LEU A 110 -35.87 10.85 4.01
CA LEU A 110 -36.05 9.41 4.06
C LEU A 110 -34.82 8.70 4.61
N CYS A 111 -35.02 7.95 5.70
CA CYS A 111 -34.09 6.93 6.15
C CYS A 111 -34.55 5.55 5.64
N MET A 112 -33.62 4.80 5.05
CA MET A 112 -33.84 3.46 4.53
C MET A 112 -32.71 2.52 4.97
N THR A 113 -32.97 1.21 5.01
CA THR A 113 -31.96 0.18 5.30
C THR A 113 -32.13 -1.06 4.43
N ALA A 114 -31.09 -1.88 4.30
CA ALA A 114 -31.09 -3.15 3.58
C ALA A 114 -30.39 -4.26 4.38
N PRO A 115 -30.57 -5.55 4.06
CA PRO A 115 -29.92 -6.66 4.77
C PRO A 115 -28.38 -6.56 4.73
N LEU A 116 -27.73 -6.88 5.85
CA LEU A 116 -26.26 -6.94 5.94
C LEU A 116 -25.79 -8.30 6.50
N PRO A 117 -25.95 -9.42 5.76
CA PRO A 117 -25.44 -10.72 6.15
C PRO A 117 -23.91 -10.81 6.16
N SER A 118 -23.40 -11.91 6.71
CA SER A 118 -21.97 -12.14 6.92
C SER A 118 -21.24 -12.83 5.76
N THR A 119 -21.92 -13.06 4.63
CA THR A 119 -21.44 -13.95 3.56
C THR A 119 -20.92 -13.18 2.36
N LEU A 120 -20.08 -13.86 1.59
CA LEU A 120 -19.58 -13.35 0.31
C LEU A 120 -20.68 -13.31 -0.77
N GLN A 121 -21.51 -14.35 -0.84
CA GLN A 121 -22.74 -14.41 -1.66
C GLN A 121 -23.85 -13.65 -0.94
N TRP A 122 -23.65 -12.34 -0.78
CA TRP A 122 -24.53 -11.45 -0.01
C TRP A 122 -25.98 -11.53 -0.50
N GLN A 123 -26.19 -11.55 -1.82
CA GLN A 123 -27.52 -11.60 -2.44
C GLN A 123 -28.30 -12.83 -1.98
N GLN A 124 -27.66 -14.01 -2.02
CA GLN A 124 -28.29 -15.27 -1.61
C GLN A 124 -28.60 -15.32 -0.11
N ALA A 125 -27.71 -14.78 0.72
CA ALA A 125 -27.95 -14.71 2.16
C ALA A 125 -28.99 -13.64 2.53
N ALA A 126 -29.17 -12.63 1.69
CA ALA A 126 -30.18 -11.59 1.83
C ALA A 126 -31.58 -12.07 1.40
N THR A 127 -31.69 -13.02 0.46
CA THR A 127 -32.97 -13.61 -0.01
C THR A 127 -33.53 -14.69 0.91
N ARG A 128 -33.79 -14.32 2.17
CA ARG A 128 -34.56 -15.13 3.13
C ARG A 128 -36.07 -14.85 3.12
N VAL A 129 -36.50 -14.05 2.15
CA VAL A 129 -37.88 -13.63 1.93
C VAL A 129 -38.36 -14.18 0.58
N GLN A 130 -39.60 -14.64 0.54
CA GLN A 130 -40.31 -15.02 -0.67
C GLN A 130 -41.25 -13.88 -1.08
N ALA A 131 -41.34 -13.61 -2.37
CA ALA A 131 -42.23 -12.61 -2.94
C ALA A 131 -43.09 -13.24 -4.03
N ARG A 132 -44.42 -13.12 -3.89
CA ARG A 132 -45.39 -13.58 -4.90
C ARG A 132 -46.15 -12.41 -5.51
N ALA A 133 -46.32 -12.44 -6.83
CA ALA A 133 -47.22 -11.52 -7.50
C ALA A 133 -48.67 -11.91 -7.20
N LEU A 134 -49.49 -10.92 -6.87
CA LEU A 134 -50.93 -11.03 -6.69
C LEU A 134 -51.65 -10.75 -8.03
N ALA A 135 -52.88 -11.24 -8.16
CA ALA A 135 -53.68 -11.07 -9.38
C ALA A 135 -53.96 -9.61 -9.75
N ASP A 136 -53.85 -8.68 -8.81
CA ASP A 136 -54.03 -7.24 -9.00
C ASP A 136 -52.72 -6.50 -9.31
N GLY A 137 -51.62 -7.23 -9.53
CA GLY A 137 -50.30 -6.67 -9.85
C GLY A 137 -49.48 -6.23 -8.62
N ARG A 138 -50.03 -6.32 -7.40
CA ARG A 138 -49.26 -6.09 -6.17
C ARG A 138 -48.37 -7.27 -5.83
N TRP A 139 -47.42 -7.06 -4.92
CA TRP A 139 -46.55 -8.12 -4.40
C TRP A 139 -46.86 -8.40 -2.94
N GLN A 140 -46.82 -9.68 -2.58
CA GLN A 140 -46.88 -10.11 -1.19
C GLN A 140 -45.57 -10.76 -0.77
N LEU A 141 -45.02 -10.30 0.36
CA LEU A 141 -43.76 -10.78 0.92
C LEU A 141 -43.96 -11.56 2.23
N ASP A 142 -43.24 -12.67 2.33
CA ASP A 142 -43.22 -13.57 3.49
C ASP A 142 -41.80 -14.04 3.79
N GLY A 143 -41.35 -13.97 5.05
CA GLY A 143 -40.05 -14.48 5.46
C GLY A 143 -39.42 -13.70 6.60
N GLU A 144 -38.12 -13.90 6.79
CA GLU A 144 -37.38 -13.33 7.91
C GLU A 144 -35.97 -12.87 7.52
N ILE A 145 -35.66 -11.62 7.86
CA ILE A 145 -34.34 -11.03 7.71
C ILE A 145 -33.71 -10.99 9.10
N VAL A 146 -32.73 -11.87 9.33
CA VAL A 146 -32.15 -12.07 10.67
C VAL A 146 -31.33 -10.87 11.14
N ARG A 147 -30.72 -10.11 10.22
CA ARG A 147 -29.86 -8.99 10.58
C ARG A 147 -29.93 -7.86 9.57
N MET A 148 -30.50 -6.74 10.01
CA MET A 148 -30.64 -5.52 9.23
C MET A 148 -30.20 -4.32 10.09
N PRO A 149 -29.22 -3.52 9.65
CA PRO A 149 -28.72 -2.41 10.44
C PRO A 149 -29.81 -1.36 10.62
N THR A 150 -29.94 -0.83 11.84
CA THR A 150 -30.83 0.30 12.18
C THR A 150 -32.29 0.15 11.75
N ALA A 151 -32.80 -1.08 11.54
CA ALA A 151 -34.17 -1.27 11.03
C ALA A 151 -35.25 -0.82 12.02
N ASP A 152 -34.90 -0.77 13.30
CA ASP A 152 -35.70 -0.28 14.41
C ASP A 152 -35.81 1.26 14.47
N SER A 153 -35.07 1.98 13.62
CA SER A 153 -34.97 3.44 13.65
C SER A 153 -35.09 4.11 12.27
N VAL A 154 -35.61 3.41 11.26
CA VAL A 154 -35.84 3.92 9.89
C VAL A 154 -37.28 3.69 9.45
N ASP A 155 -37.71 4.41 8.42
CA ASP A 155 -39.10 4.37 7.95
C ASP A 155 -39.34 3.27 6.91
N THR A 156 -38.34 2.99 6.06
CA THR A 156 -38.46 2.07 4.92
C THR A 156 -37.39 0.97 4.95
N LEU A 157 -37.79 -0.24 4.58
CA LEU A 157 -36.95 -1.41 4.42
C LEU A 157 -36.78 -1.71 2.93
N LEU A 158 -35.53 -1.83 2.47
CA LEU A 158 -35.21 -2.41 1.17
C LEU A 158 -34.97 -3.90 1.35
N VAL A 159 -35.79 -4.73 0.71
CA VAL A 159 -35.82 -6.18 0.87
C VAL A 159 -35.44 -6.86 -0.44
N LEU A 160 -34.49 -7.79 -0.38
CA LEU A 160 -34.24 -8.74 -1.46
C LEU A 160 -35.09 -9.99 -1.21
N ALA A 161 -35.89 -10.39 -2.18
CA ALA A 161 -36.78 -11.54 -2.07
C ALA A 161 -36.68 -12.47 -3.28
N THR A 162 -36.84 -13.77 -3.04
CA THR A 162 -36.97 -14.78 -4.09
C THR A 162 -38.36 -14.70 -4.69
N THR A 163 -38.42 -14.64 -6.02
CA THR A 163 -39.63 -14.61 -6.86
C THR A 163 -39.66 -15.85 -7.76
N ALA A 164 -40.74 -16.05 -8.52
CA ALA A 164 -40.81 -17.14 -9.50
C ALA A 164 -39.70 -17.06 -10.57
N ASP A 165 -39.22 -15.86 -10.90
CA ASP A 165 -38.28 -15.60 -12.00
C ASP A 165 -36.86 -15.24 -11.51
N GLY A 166 -36.55 -15.49 -10.24
CA GLY A 166 -35.25 -15.18 -9.63
C GLY A 166 -35.34 -14.24 -8.44
N ILE A 167 -34.41 -13.30 -8.29
CA ILE A 167 -34.40 -12.33 -7.18
C ILE A 167 -35.13 -11.06 -7.60
N GLY A 168 -35.87 -10.43 -6.69
CA GLY A 168 -36.44 -9.09 -6.84
C GLY A 168 -36.05 -8.19 -5.66
N MET A 169 -36.07 -6.88 -5.90
CA MET A 169 -35.77 -5.85 -4.90
C MET A 169 -37.03 -5.04 -4.59
N PHE A 170 -37.38 -4.91 -3.31
CA PHE A 170 -38.64 -4.34 -2.87
C PHE A 170 -38.45 -3.26 -1.79
N ALA A 171 -39.26 -2.20 -1.81
CA ALA A 171 -39.43 -1.28 -0.69
C ALA A 171 -40.66 -1.68 0.14
N VAL A 172 -40.50 -1.69 1.46
CA VAL A 172 -41.56 -2.01 2.44
C VAL A 172 -41.55 -0.95 3.55
N ASP A 173 -42.70 -0.37 3.86
CA ASP A 173 -42.85 0.54 5.00
C ASP A 173 -42.76 -0.26 6.31
N THR A 174 -41.96 0.22 7.27
CA THR A 174 -41.78 -0.45 8.58
C THR A 174 -43.08 -0.57 9.39
N LYS A 175 -44.07 0.28 9.09
CA LYS A 175 -45.38 0.31 9.75
C LYS A 175 -46.46 -0.42 8.94
N ALA A 176 -46.11 -1.06 7.82
CA ALA A 176 -47.07 -1.81 7.03
C ALA A 176 -47.61 -3.04 7.79
N ASP A 177 -48.86 -3.39 7.51
CA ASP A 177 -49.49 -4.60 8.05
C ASP A 177 -48.65 -5.84 7.70
N GLY A 178 -48.37 -6.66 8.72
CA GLY A 178 -47.56 -7.87 8.57
C GLY A 178 -46.05 -7.67 8.72
N VAL A 179 -45.57 -6.44 8.96
CA VAL A 179 -44.17 -6.15 9.28
C VAL A 179 -43.98 -6.15 10.80
N ARG A 180 -42.96 -6.89 11.26
CA ARG A 180 -42.50 -6.84 12.66
C ARG A 180 -40.99 -6.63 12.69
N VAL A 181 -40.55 -5.63 13.43
CA VAL A 181 -39.13 -5.30 13.65
C VAL A 181 -38.81 -5.52 15.12
N ASP A 182 -37.86 -6.41 15.41
CA ASP A 182 -37.39 -6.70 16.77
C ASP A 182 -35.92 -6.26 16.88
N ALA A 183 -35.63 -5.28 17.74
CA ALA A 183 -34.27 -4.82 18.00
C ALA A 183 -33.43 -5.93 18.63
N LEU A 184 -32.19 -6.11 18.16
CA LEU A 184 -31.27 -7.12 18.66
C LEU A 184 -30.29 -6.51 19.67
N ASN A 185 -30.10 -7.20 20.79
CA ASN A 185 -29.11 -6.82 21.79
C ASN A 185 -27.71 -7.28 21.36
N GLY A 186 -26.91 -6.36 20.80
CA GLY A 186 -25.56 -6.62 20.31
C GLY A 186 -24.45 -6.06 21.21
N TRP A 187 -23.22 -6.55 21.03
CA TRP A 187 -22.05 -6.02 21.73
C TRP A 187 -21.62 -4.63 21.25
N ASP A 188 -21.66 -4.42 19.92
CA ASP A 188 -21.45 -3.10 19.33
C ASP A 188 -22.76 -2.32 19.35
N LEU A 189 -22.88 -1.36 20.26
CA LEU A 189 -24.05 -0.49 20.37
C LEU A 189 -23.95 0.75 19.46
N THR A 190 -22.79 0.98 18.83
CA THR A 190 -22.58 2.13 17.94
C THR A 190 -23.14 1.88 16.53
N ARG A 191 -23.40 0.61 16.17
CA ARG A 191 -24.20 0.20 15.00
C ARG A 191 -25.18 -0.90 15.41
N ARG A 192 -26.42 -0.52 15.65
CA ARG A 192 -27.49 -1.43 16.06
C ARG A 192 -28.00 -2.27 14.89
N PHE A 193 -28.51 -3.45 15.22
CA PHE A 193 -29.19 -4.35 14.29
C PHE A 193 -30.55 -4.73 14.83
N ALA A 194 -31.47 -5.02 13.92
CA ALA A 194 -32.76 -5.61 14.21
C ALA A 194 -33.00 -6.82 13.30
N SER A 195 -33.88 -7.73 13.75
CA SER A 195 -34.48 -8.75 12.88
C SER A 195 -35.82 -8.25 12.36
N VAL A 196 -36.13 -8.56 11.11
CA VAL A 196 -37.40 -8.20 10.48
C VAL A 196 -38.14 -9.46 10.08
N ARG A 197 -39.40 -9.58 10.49
CA ARG A 197 -40.32 -10.61 10.03
C ARG A 197 -41.40 -9.99 9.15
N LEU A 198 -41.63 -10.63 8.00
CA LEU A 198 -42.66 -10.25 7.03
C LEU A 198 -43.68 -11.39 6.98
N THR A 199 -44.95 -11.09 7.20
CA THR A 199 -46.04 -12.07 7.18
C THR A 199 -47.17 -11.51 6.34
N GLY A 200 -47.24 -11.97 5.09
CA GLY A 200 -48.27 -11.60 4.15
C GLY A 200 -48.27 -10.12 3.76
N VAL A 201 -47.12 -9.45 3.72
CA VAL A 201 -47.01 -8.00 3.50
C VAL A 201 -47.36 -7.64 2.05
N GLY A 202 -48.57 -7.11 1.83
CA GLY A 202 -49.13 -6.82 0.51
C GLY A 202 -48.89 -5.40 -0.04
N SER A 203 -48.17 -4.55 0.70
CA SER A 203 -47.84 -3.17 0.33
C SER A 203 -46.47 -3.00 -0.30
N ALA A 204 -45.74 -4.10 -0.53
CA ALA A 204 -44.39 -4.09 -1.07
C ALA A 204 -44.35 -3.52 -2.50
N GLN A 205 -43.38 -2.63 -2.76
CA GLN A 205 -43.19 -2.00 -4.05
C GLN A 205 -41.91 -2.53 -4.70
N ARG A 206 -42.03 -3.20 -5.86
CA ARG A 206 -40.86 -3.67 -6.62
C ARG A 206 -40.08 -2.48 -7.18
N LEU A 207 -38.76 -2.50 -7.05
CA LEU A 207 -37.85 -1.41 -7.39
C LEU A 207 -37.01 -1.70 -8.64
N ASP A 208 -36.73 -2.97 -8.91
CA ASP A 208 -35.93 -3.41 -10.07
C ASP A 208 -36.76 -3.46 -11.38
N ALA A 209 -36.09 -3.30 -12.52
CA ALA A 209 -36.70 -3.39 -13.84
C ALA A 209 -36.73 -4.84 -14.38
N ASP A 210 -35.59 -5.53 -14.33
CA ASP A 210 -35.44 -6.92 -14.76
C ASP A 210 -34.33 -7.63 -13.97
N SER A 211 -34.35 -8.97 -14.02
CA SER A 211 -33.48 -9.85 -13.24
C SER A 211 -32.00 -9.74 -13.64
N ALA A 212 -31.69 -9.51 -14.92
CA ALA A 212 -30.30 -9.47 -15.39
C ALA A 212 -29.60 -8.18 -14.95
N THR A 213 -30.24 -7.03 -15.16
CA THR A 213 -29.74 -5.73 -14.68
C THR A 213 -29.66 -5.70 -13.16
N LEU A 214 -30.64 -6.28 -12.46
CA LEU A 214 -30.59 -6.42 -11.00
C LEU A 214 -29.32 -7.17 -10.55
N GLN A 215 -29.02 -8.35 -11.11
CA GLN A 215 -27.85 -9.13 -10.68
C GLN A 215 -26.54 -8.38 -10.86
N GLN A 216 -26.34 -7.70 -12.00
CA GLN A 216 -25.14 -6.88 -12.24
C GLN A 216 -25.08 -5.68 -11.29
N GLY A 217 -26.21 -5.00 -11.07
CA GLY A 217 -26.34 -3.88 -10.14
C GLY A 217 -26.04 -4.28 -8.70
N LEU A 218 -26.52 -5.43 -8.24
CA LEU A 218 -26.26 -5.93 -6.89
C LEU A 218 -24.77 -6.28 -6.70
N ARG A 219 -24.09 -6.84 -7.72
CA ARG A 219 -22.65 -7.08 -7.67
C ARG A 219 -21.86 -5.77 -7.53
N ARG A 220 -22.18 -4.78 -8.37
CA ARG A 220 -21.57 -3.44 -8.30
C ARG A 220 -21.82 -2.77 -6.94
N ALA A 221 -23.06 -2.78 -6.47
CA ALA A 221 -23.41 -2.21 -5.17
C ALA A 221 -22.63 -2.89 -4.03
N ALA A 222 -22.59 -4.22 -3.99
CA ALA A 222 -21.84 -4.95 -2.96
C ALA A 222 -20.35 -4.60 -2.96
N ALA A 223 -19.74 -4.41 -4.12
CA ALA A 223 -18.36 -3.96 -4.23
C ALA A 223 -18.17 -2.53 -3.67
N LEU A 224 -19.04 -1.59 -4.01
CA LEU A 224 -19.01 -0.22 -3.47
C LEU A 224 -19.22 -0.18 -1.95
N VAL A 225 -20.18 -0.96 -1.42
CA VAL A 225 -20.39 -1.01 0.05
C VAL A 225 -19.18 -1.62 0.76
N ARG A 226 -18.50 -2.62 0.16
CA ARG A 226 -17.24 -3.14 0.70
C ARG A 226 -16.15 -2.06 0.77
N LEU A 227 -16.05 -1.19 -0.23
CA LEU A 227 -15.14 -0.04 -0.22
C LEU A 227 -15.48 0.92 0.92
N TYR A 228 -16.75 1.27 1.10
CA TYR A 228 -17.19 2.19 2.15
C TYR A 228 -16.97 1.63 3.56
N LEU A 229 -17.22 0.34 3.75
CA LEU A 229 -16.85 -0.39 4.98
C LEU A 229 -15.33 -0.39 5.23
N ALA A 230 -14.53 -0.54 4.16
CA ALA A 230 -13.07 -0.49 4.27
C ALA A 230 -12.58 0.90 4.71
N ALA A 231 -13.17 1.97 4.17
CA ALA A 231 -12.88 3.34 4.56
C ALA A 231 -13.28 3.61 6.02
N GLU A 232 -14.46 3.18 6.46
CA GLU A 232 -14.87 3.29 7.87
C GLU A 232 -13.90 2.58 8.82
N ALA A 233 -13.52 1.35 8.48
CA ALA A 233 -12.56 0.57 9.27
C ALA A 233 -11.16 1.20 9.29
N LEU A 234 -10.73 1.85 8.20
CA LEU A 234 -9.49 2.64 8.16
C LEU A 234 -9.52 3.79 9.18
N GLY A 235 -10.62 4.54 9.23
CA GLY A 235 -10.81 5.60 10.22
C GLY A 235 -10.77 5.09 11.65
N GLY A 236 -11.49 3.99 11.91
CA GLY A 236 -11.50 3.34 13.22
C GLY A 236 -10.11 2.85 13.65
N ALA A 237 -9.34 2.29 12.72
CA ALA A 237 -7.95 1.89 12.97
C ALA A 237 -7.04 3.10 13.27
N GLN A 238 -7.21 4.21 12.53
CA GLN A 238 -6.51 5.46 12.81
C GLN A 238 -6.81 5.99 14.21
N GLN A 239 -8.07 5.96 14.64
CA GLN A 239 -8.43 6.41 15.99
C GLN A 239 -7.80 5.53 17.07
N CYS A 240 -7.73 4.21 16.85
CA CYS A 240 -7.03 3.30 17.77
C CYS A 240 -5.54 3.70 17.92
N LEU A 241 -4.87 4.03 16.82
CA LEU A 241 -3.48 4.52 16.84
C LEU A 241 -3.39 5.87 17.57
N ASP A 242 -4.25 6.83 17.25
CA ASP A 242 -4.22 8.19 17.81
C ASP A 242 -4.43 8.19 19.33
N LEU A 243 -5.42 7.41 19.82
CA LEU A 243 -5.65 7.20 21.26
C LEU A 243 -4.43 6.57 21.93
N THR A 244 -3.84 5.56 21.30
CA THR A 244 -2.71 4.81 21.83
C THR A 244 -1.45 5.66 21.90
N VAL A 245 -1.11 6.39 20.84
CA VAL A 245 0.07 7.28 20.80
C VAL A 245 -0.04 8.34 21.89
N ARG A 246 -1.21 8.96 22.06
CA ARG A 246 -1.46 9.92 23.15
C ARG A 246 -1.23 9.27 24.51
N TYR A 247 -1.86 8.13 24.76
CA TYR A 247 -1.76 7.44 26.04
C TYR A 247 -0.32 7.03 26.39
N VAL A 248 0.40 6.37 25.46
CA VAL A 248 1.78 5.93 25.71
C VAL A 248 2.76 7.09 25.74
N GLY A 249 2.45 8.21 25.08
CA GLY A 249 3.23 9.45 25.09
C GLY A 249 3.16 10.22 26.42
N GLU A 250 2.09 10.04 27.18
CA GLU A 250 1.89 10.71 28.48
C GLU A 250 2.23 9.80 29.67
N ARG A 251 1.94 8.50 29.56
CA ARG A 251 2.10 7.55 30.66
C ARG A 251 3.57 7.36 31.02
N LYS A 252 3.92 7.49 32.31
CA LYS A 252 5.28 7.25 32.83
C LYS A 252 5.39 5.95 33.61
N GLN A 253 6.39 5.12 33.31
CA GLN A 253 6.76 3.93 34.06
C GLN A 253 8.28 3.83 34.16
N PHE A 254 8.79 3.33 35.28
CA PHE A 254 10.25 3.23 35.53
C PHE A 254 11.00 4.56 35.27
N GLY A 255 10.39 5.69 35.66
CA GLY A 255 10.99 7.02 35.52
C GLY A 255 10.97 7.62 34.10
N ARG A 256 10.40 6.94 33.10
CA ARG A 256 10.34 7.45 31.71
C ARG A 256 8.97 7.24 31.05
N VAL A 257 8.73 7.96 29.96
CA VAL A 257 7.51 7.81 29.14
C VAL A 257 7.47 6.41 28.51
N VAL A 258 6.32 5.74 28.58
CA VAL A 258 6.12 4.36 28.10
C VAL A 258 6.34 4.26 26.59
N GLY A 259 5.98 5.29 25.83
CA GLY A 259 6.29 5.41 24.40
C GLY A 259 7.79 5.51 24.06
N GLY A 260 8.69 5.66 25.05
CA GLY A 260 10.14 5.63 24.84
C GLY A 260 10.75 4.22 24.85
N PHE A 261 9.99 3.19 25.27
CA PHE A 261 10.46 1.81 25.26
C PHE A 261 10.31 1.22 23.85
N GLN A 262 11.38 0.61 23.32
CA GLN A 262 11.41 0.06 21.96
C GLN A 262 10.24 -0.89 21.69
N ALA A 263 9.96 -1.82 22.61
CA ALA A 263 8.87 -2.78 22.51
C ALA A 263 7.46 -2.14 22.40
N VAL A 264 7.27 -0.93 22.92
CA VAL A 264 5.99 -0.21 22.84
C VAL A 264 5.91 0.58 21.54
N LYS A 265 6.96 1.36 21.24
CA LYS A 265 6.94 2.26 20.08
C LYS A 265 6.97 1.51 18.76
N HIS A 266 7.60 0.34 18.69
CA HIS A 266 7.57 -0.53 17.52
C HIS A 266 6.15 -1.03 17.22
N ARG A 267 5.39 -1.43 18.24
CA ARG A 267 3.98 -1.83 18.07
C ARG A 267 3.12 -0.67 17.53
N CYS A 268 3.34 0.56 18.01
CA CYS A 268 2.68 1.75 17.45
C CYS A 268 3.11 2.02 16.00
N ALA A 269 4.39 1.84 15.67
CA ALA A 269 4.89 1.97 14.31
C ALA A 269 4.28 0.91 13.37
N GLU A 270 4.09 -0.32 13.82
CA GLU A 270 3.41 -1.37 13.07
C GLU A 270 1.93 -1.06 12.81
N MET A 271 1.22 -0.44 13.78
CA MET A 271 -0.11 0.11 13.56
C MET A 271 -0.10 1.12 12.42
N MET A 272 0.83 2.07 12.45
CA MET A 272 0.97 3.06 11.37
C MET A 272 1.26 2.40 10.02
N VAL A 273 2.14 1.39 9.96
CA VAL A 273 2.43 0.64 8.71
C VAL A 273 1.16 0.02 8.13
N ARG A 274 0.38 -0.68 8.96
CA ARG A 274 -0.86 -1.34 8.50
C ARG A 274 -1.92 -0.31 8.07
N ILE A 275 -2.05 0.78 8.81
CA ILE A 275 -2.99 1.86 8.51
C ILE A 275 -2.64 2.55 7.20
N GLU A 276 -1.37 2.89 6.97
CA GLU A 276 -0.95 3.54 5.72
C GLU A 276 -1.02 2.58 4.51
N ALA A 277 -0.76 1.28 4.73
CA ALA A 277 -1.01 0.25 3.71
C ALA A 277 -2.51 0.16 3.34
N LEU A 278 -3.40 0.09 4.34
CA LEU A 278 -4.84 0.08 4.13
C LEU A 278 -5.33 1.36 3.45
N ARG A 279 -4.81 2.52 3.86
CA ARG A 279 -5.13 3.81 3.25
C ARG A 279 -4.77 3.86 1.77
N SER A 280 -3.64 3.29 1.40
CA SER A 280 -3.25 3.11 -0.01
C SER A 280 -4.21 2.18 -0.75
N ALA A 281 -4.62 1.05 -0.16
CA ALA A 281 -5.59 0.15 -0.78
C ALA A 281 -6.99 0.79 -0.95
N VAL A 282 -7.48 1.52 0.05
CA VAL A 282 -8.78 2.23 -0.02
C VAL A 282 -8.74 3.32 -1.09
N ALA A 283 -7.70 4.15 -1.12
CA ALA A 283 -7.54 5.18 -2.15
C ALA A 283 -7.49 4.56 -3.55
N GLY A 284 -6.68 3.53 -3.74
CA GLY A 284 -6.57 2.83 -5.02
C GLY A 284 -7.89 2.19 -5.48
N ALA A 285 -8.61 1.54 -4.58
CA ALA A 285 -9.91 0.94 -4.88
C ALA A 285 -10.99 2.01 -5.18
N ALA A 286 -10.92 3.19 -4.55
CA ALA A 286 -11.82 4.30 -4.83
C ALA A 286 -11.59 4.91 -6.22
N GLU A 287 -10.34 5.08 -6.62
CA GLU A 287 -9.98 5.52 -7.98
C GLU A 287 -10.46 4.51 -9.04
N VAL A 288 -10.29 3.21 -8.77
CA VAL A 288 -10.82 2.16 -9.65
C VAL A 288 -12.35 2.20 -9.70
N ALA A 289 -13.02 2.38 -8.56
CA ALA A 289 -14.48 2.51 -8.51
C ALA A 289 -15.02 3.71 -9.30
N ALA A 290 -14.27 4.81 -9.34
CA ALA A 290 -14.64 6.02 -10.09
C ALA A 290 -14.43 5.86 -11.61
N SER A 291 -13.44 5.07 -12.04
CA SER A 291 -12.99 5.01 -13.43
C SER A 291 -13.39 3.75 -14.20
N THR A 292 -13.61 2.62 -13.52
CA THR A 292 -13.84 1.33 -14.18
C THR A 292 -15.30 1.05 -14.52
N THR A 293 -15.49 0.42 -15.67
CA THR A 293 -16.77 -0.21 -16.06
C THR A 293 -16.79 -1.72 -15.80
N SER A 294 -15.65 -2.34 -15.50
CA SER A 294 -15.56 -3.77 -15.19
C SER A 294 -15.97 -4.04 -13.74
N VAL A 295 -17.04 -4.82 -13.57
CA VAL A 295 -17.52 -5.25 -12.24
C VAL A 295 -16.51 -6.20 -11.60
N GLU A 296 -15.88 -7.08 -12.38
CA GLU A 296 -14.89 -8.05 -11.90
C GLU A 296 -13.64 -7.35 -11.34
N ALA A 297 -13.12 -6.34 -12.04
CA ALA A 297 -12.00 -5.54 -11.55
C ALA A 297 -12.38 -4.82 -10.25
N LEU A 298 -13.57 -4.19 -10.22
CA LEU A 298 -14.08 -3.51 -9.04
C LEU A 298 -14.24 -4.47 -7.85
N GLU A 299 -14.79 -5.67 -8.06
CA GLU A 299 -14.93 -6.69 -7.02
C GLU A 299 -13.57 -7.12 -6.46
N CYS A 300 -12.56 -7.29 -7.31
CA CYS A 300 -11.21 -7.66 -6.87
C CYS A 300 -10.58 -6.56 -5.98
N GLU A 301 -10.61 -5.29 -6.43
CA GLU A 301 -10.03 -4.18 -5.67
C GLU A 301 -10.73 -3.94 -4.34
N THR A 302 -12.06 -3.99 -4.36
CA THR A 302 -12.85 -3.74 -3.14
C THR A 302 -12.79 -4.92 -2.19
N ALA A 303 -12.65 -6.17 -2.68
CA ALA A 303 -12.36 -7.31 -1.83
C ALA A 303 -10.99 -7.18 -1.16
N MET A 304 -9.96 -6.71 -1.88
CA MET A 304 -8.63 -6.42 -1.33
C MET A 304 -8.69 -5.34 -0.25
N ALA A 305 -9.29 -4.18 -0.54
CA ALA A 305 -9.40 -3.11 0.45
C ALA A 305 -10.17 -3.58 1.69
N ARG A 306 -11.28 -4.29 1.48
CA ARG A 306 -12.14 -4.79 2.57
C ARG A 306 -11.49 -5.85 3.44
N GLN A 307 -10.74 -6.80 2.86
CA GLN A 307 -10.05 -7.83 3.64
C GLN A 307 -8.90 -7.22 4.47
N LEU A 308 -8.11 -6.31 3.88
CA LEU A 308 -7.10 -5.55 4.62
C LEU A 308 -7.72 -4.75 5.77
N ALA A 309 -8.91 -4.18 5.54
CA ALA A 309 -9.61 -3.38 6.53
C ALA A 309 -10.08 -4.20 7.73
N ALA A 310 -10.61 -5.40 7.51
CA ALA A 310 -10.98 -6.32 8.59
C ALA A 310 -9.78 -6.63 9.48
N ASP A 311 -8.67 -7.07 8.85
CA ASP A 311 -7.47 -7.51 9.56
C ASP A 311 -6.79 -6.34 10.29
N THR A 312 -6.71 -5.17 9.63
CA THR A 312 -6.04 -3.98 10.18
C THR A 312 -6.81 -3.38 11.34
N TYR A 313 -8.13 -3.18 11.20
CA TYR A 313 -8.90 -2.55 12.26
C TYR A 313 -8.98 -3.44 13.50
N PHE A 314 -9.22 -4.74 13.33
CA PHE A 314 -9.23 -5.67 14.45
C PHE A 314 -7.88 -5.73 15.17
N TRP A 315 -6.78 -5.81 14.41
CA TRP A 315 -5.44 -5.81 14.99
C TRP A 315 -5.12 -4.49 15.72
N CYS A 316 -5.39 -3.33 15.11
CA CYS A 316 -5.13 -2.03 15.75
C CYS A 316 -5.99 -1.82 17.00
N ALA A 317 -7.25 -2.26 16.99
CA ALA A 317 -8.11 -2.17 18.16
C ALA A 317 -7.62 -3.09 19.28
N GLY A 318 -7.17 -4.31 18.96
CA GLY A 318 -6.54 -5.21 19.93
C GLY A 318 -5.25 -4.63 20.52
N GLU A 319 -4.41 -4.03 19.69
CA GLU A 319 -3.19 -3.32 20.12
C GLU A 319 -3.52 -2.14 21.04
N ALA A 320 -4.57 -1.38 20.73
CA ALA A 320 -5.03 -0.30 21.60
C ALA A 320 -5.44 -0.83 22.97
N ILE A 321 -6.19 -1.94 23.07
CA ILE A 321 -6.49 -2.57 24.37
C ILE A 321 -5.19 -2.91 25.12
N GLN A 322 -4.28 -3.62 24.47
CA GLN A 322 -3.06 -4.13 25.10
C GLN A 322 -2.11 -3.01 25.57
N LEU A 323 -1.92 -1.98 24.74
CA LEU A 323 -1.01 -0.87 25.03
C LEU A 323 -1.59 0.12 26.05
N HIS A 324 -2.91 0.18 26.20
CA HIS A 324 -3.55 0.89 27.31
C HIS A 324 -3.49 0.09 28.63
N GLY A 325 -3.36 -1.24 28.55
CA GLY A 325 -3.39 -2.13 29.71
C GLY A 325 -4.79 -2.24 30.30
N GLY A 326 -4.91 -2.36 31.62
CA GLY A 326 -6.20 -2.58 32.29
C GLY A 326 -7.29 -1.58 31.90
N VAL A 327 -6.95 -0.29 31.76
CA VAL A 327 -7.93 0.76 31.42
C VAL A 327 -8.49 0.60 29.99
N GLY A 328 -7.72 0.04 29.05
CA GLY A 328 -8.22 -0.23 27.70
C GLY A 328 -9.39 -1.22 27.68
N PHE A 329 -9.50 -2.07 28.70
CA PHE A 329 -10.54 -3.07 28.86
C PHE A 329 -11.74 -2.59 29.71
N THR A 330 -11.77 -1.31 30.10
CA THR A 330 -12.84 -0.74 30.97
C THR A 330 -13.81 0.14 30.20
N TRP A 331 -15.00 0.38 30.76
CA TRP A 331 -16.07 1.11 30.06
C TRP A 331 -15.73 2.58 29.87
N GLU A 332 -14.94 3.15 30.79
CA GLU A 332 -14.56 4.56 30.88
C GLU A 332 -13.66 5.02 29.73
N TYR A 333 -13.00 4.09 29.03
CA TYR A 333 -12.10 4.38 27.92
C TYR A 333 -12.66 3.85 26.60
N ASP A 334 -12.29 4.52 25.51
CA ASP A 334 -12.83 4.25 24.18
C ASP A 334 -12.24 3.05 23.40
N PRO A 335 -11.02 2.53 23.68
CA PRO A 335 -10.48 1.40 22.93
C PRO A 335 -11.44 0.20 22.82
N GLN A 336 -12.22 -0.09 23.85
CA GLN A 336 -13.22 -1.17 23.83
C GLN A 336 -14.39 -0.92 22.87
N LEU A 337 -14.79 0.34 22.63
CA LEU A 337 -15.82 0.69 21.65
C LEU A 337 -15.34 0.33 20.24
N HIS A 338 -14.12 0.73 19.90
CA HIS A 338 -13.48 0.39 18.63
C HIS A 338 -13.25 -1.11 18.48
N PHE A 339 -12.83 -1.81 19.55
CA PHE A 339 -12.63 -3.25 19.53
C PHE A 339 -13.93 -4.01 19.19
N LYS A 340 -15.06 -3.62 19.79
CA LYS A 340 -16.37 -4.21 19.50
C LYS A 340 -16.83 -3.91 18.08
N ARG A 341 -16.68 -2.66 17.61
CA ARG A 341 -16.99 -2.28 16.22
C ARG A 341 -16.11 -3.06 15.24
N ALA A 342 -14.81 -3.17 15.49
CA ALA A 342 -13.88 -3.91 14.64
C ALA A 342 -14.23 -5.41 14.58
N GLN A 343 -14.52 -6.02 15.73
CA GLN A 343 -14.97 -7.42 15.80
C GLN A 343 -16.27 -7.64 15.01
N ALA A 344 -17.25 -6.75 15.18
CA ALA A 344 -18.51 -6.84 14.44
C ALA A 344 -18.29 -6.67 12.93
N ALA A 345 -17.46 -5.70 12.55
CA ALA A 345 -17.15 -5.41 11.17
C ALA A 345 -16.37 -6.53 10.46
N THR A 346 -15.65 -7.41 11.15
CA THR A 346 -14.83 -8.49 10.52
C THR A 346 -15.56 -9.34 9.49
N HIS A 347 -16.88 -9.49 9.62
CA HIS A 347 -17.67 -10.40 8.81
C HIS A 347 -18.74 -9.72 7.95
N TRP A 348 -18.91 -8.39 8.01
CA TRP A 348 -19.89 -7.70 7.17
C TRP A 348 -19.48 -7.72 5.68
N LEU A 349 -20.37 -8.24 4.81
CA LEU A 349 -20.12 -8.43 3.37
C LEU A 349 -18.97 -9.37 2.99
N GLY A 350 -18.68 -10.34 3.86
CA GLY A 350 -17.67 -11.39 3.68
C GLY A 350 -16.61 -11.36 4.75
N THR A 351 -16.07 -12.53 5.09
CA THR A 351 -14.89 -12.64 5.96
C THR A 351 -13.61 -12.39 5.16
N ALA A 352 -12.51 -12.11 5.84
CA ALA A 352 -11.22 -11.89 5.20
C ALA A 352 -10.78 -13.10 4.36
N GLU A 353 -11.03 -14.33 4.82
CA GLU A 353 -10.71 -15.56 4.09
C GLU A 353 -11.53 -15.71 2.81
N ALA A 354 -12.83 -15.42 2.87
CA ALA A 354 -13.72 -15.50 1.71
C ALA A 354 -13.36 -14.44 0.66
N LEU A 355 -13.00 -13.23 1.09
CA LEU A 355 -12.55 -12.17 0.21
C LEU A 355 -11.18 -12.49 -0.42
N ARG A 356 -10.26 -13.09 0.34
CA ARG A 356 -9.00 -13.61 -0.21
C ARG A 356 -9.24 -14.70 -1.25
N GLU A 357 -10.24 -15.55 -1.06
CA GLU A 357 -10.60 -16.55 -2.07
C GLU A 357 -11.13 -15.91 -3.37
N CYS A 358 -11.90 -14.83 -3.30
CA CYS A 358 -12.26 -14.04 -4.49
C CYS A 358 -11.04 -13.49 -5.23
N ILE A 359 -10.10 -12.90 -4.48
CA ILE A 359 -8.87 -12.34 -5.05
C ILE A 359 -8.04 -13.46 -5.71
N ALA A 360 -7.87 -14.59 -5.03
CA ALA A 360 -7.17 -15.75 -5.57
C ALA A 360 -7.83 -16.25 -6.87
N GLY A 361 -9.17 -16.32 -6.90
CA GLY A 361 -9.93 -16.66 -8.10
C GLY A 361 -9.68 -15.69 -9.25
N TYR A 362 -9.67 -14.39 -8.97
CA TYR A 362 -9.36 -13.36 -9.96
C TYR A 362 -7.94 -13.54 -10.50
N VAL A 363 -6.91 -13.59 -9.66
CA VAL A 363 -5.50 -13.61 -10.12
C VAL A 363 -5.08 -14.92 -10.79
N THR A 364 -5.79 -16.02 -10.57
CA THR A 364 -5.45 -17.34 -11.14
C THR A 364 -6.15 -17.65 -12.47
N ALA A 365 -7.13 -16.84 -12.87
CA ALA A 365 -7.81 -16.99 -14.15
C ALA A 365 -6.84 -16.76 -15.34
N GLU A 366 -7.19 -17.22 -16.54
CA GLU A 366 -6.28 -17.29 -17.70
C GLU A 366 -5.96 -15.93 -18.35
N THR A 367 -6.71 -14.87 -18.03
CA THR A 367 -6.72 -13.56 -18.73
C THR A 367 -6.43 -12.27 -17.89
N PRO A 368 -6.38 -12.21 -16.55
CA PRO A 368 -6.48 -10.93 -15.81
C PRO A 368 -5.19 -10.14 -15.57
N LEU A 369 -3.99 -10.70 -15.73
CA LEU A 369 -2.76 -10.00 -15.33
C LEU A 369 -2.45 -8.78 -16.22
N ASP A 370 -2.98 -8.72 -17.44
CA ASP A 370 -2.86 -7.55 -18.32
C ASP A 370 -3.70 -6.35 -17.85
N ALA A 371 -4.80 -6.56 -17.10
CA ALA A 371 -5.61 -5.47 -16.55
C ALA A 371 -4.89 -4.68 -15.45
N VAL A 372 -3.88 -5.30 -14.83
CA VAL A 372 -3.08 -4.72 -13.73
C VAL A 372 -1.93 -3.88 -14.28
N ARG A 373 -1.56 -4.16 -15.54
CA ARG A 373 -0.63 -3.37 -16.33
C ARG A 373 -1.25 -2.05 -16.81
N GLN A 374 -2.52 -1.78 -16.46
CA GLN A 374 -3.13 -0.49 -16.78
C GLN A 374 -2.39 0.64 -16.06
N PRO A 375 -1.96 1.67 -16.82
CA PRO A 375 -1.23 2.78 -16.27
C PRO A 375 -2.04 3.51 -15.20
N ALA A 376 -1.34 4.03 -14.19
CA ALA A 376 -1.93 4.98 -13.27
C ALA A 376 -2.23 6.25 -14.08
N ALA A 377 -3.53 6.53 -14.25
CA ALA A 377 -4.08 7.55 -15.12
C ALA A 377 -4.03 7.19 -16.62
N ALA A 378 -5.17 7.36 -17.29
CA ALA A 378 -5.19 7.68 -18.71
C ALA A 378 -4.34 8.95 -18.88
N GLY A 379 -3.13 8.79 -19.40
CA GLY A 379 -2.25 9.91 -19.67
C GLY A 379 -2.85 10.80 -20.76
N VAL A 380 -2.40 12.05 -20.81
CA VAL A 380 -2.57 12.89 -22.00
C VAL A 380 -1.97 12.12 -23.19
N ALA A 381 -2.49 12.28 -24.42
CA ALA A 381 -2.02 11.53 -25.60
C ALA A 381 -0.48 11.51 -25.78
N GLU A 382 0.23 12.50 -25.24
CA GLU A 382 1.69 12.59 -25.18
C GLU A 382 2.34 11.48 -24.31
N ASP A 383 1.75 11.09 -23.18
CA ASP A 383 2.27 10.04 -22.30
C ASP A 383 2.11 8.64 -22.92
N GLU A 384 1.01 8.41 -23.65
CA GLU A 384 0.80 7.16 -24.39
C GLU A 384 1.78 7.03 -25.56
N ALA A 385 2.02 8.12 -26.28
CA ALA A 385 3.03 8.15 -27.34
C ALA A 385 4.43 7.87 -26.78
N PHE A 386 4.79 8.48 -25.64
CA PHE A 386 6.06 8.23 -24.97
C PHE A 386 6.20 6.78 -24.49
N ARG A 387 5.13 6.19 -23.94
CA ARG A 387 5.08 4.77 -23.58
C ARG A 387 5.33 3.87 -24.79
N ALA A 388 4.71 4.18 -25.93
CA ALA A 388 4.88 3.44 -27.18
C ALA A 388 6.30 3.55 -27.76
N GLU A 389 6.96 4.71 -27.61
CA GLU A 389 8.37 4.93 -27.95
C GLU A 389 9.26 3.94 -27.20
N ILE A 390 9.16 3.89 -25.86
CA ILE A 390 9.98 3.01 -25.02
C ILE A 390 9.69 1.55 -25.33
N ALA A 391 8.41 1.16 -25.41
CA ALA A 391 8.02 -0.22 -25.70
C ALA A 391 8.54 -0.69 -27.06
N THR A 392 8.54 0.18 -28.07
CA THR A 392 9.07 -0.12 -29.40
C THR A 392 10.58 -0.22 -29.39
N TRP A 393 11.26 0.66 -28.67
CA TRP A 393 12.71 0.60 -28.50
C TRP A 393 13.11 -0.71 -27.80
N MET A 394 12.50 -1.05 -26.66
CA MET A 394 12.80 -2.29 -25.94
C MET A 394 12.53 -3.53 -26.80
N ARG A 395 11.42 -3.58 -27.53
CA ARG A 395 11.09 -4.70 -28.42
C ARG A 395 12.05 -4.84 -29.60
N THR A 396 12.70 -3.76 -30.02
CA THR A 396 13.70 -3.79 -31.09
C THR A 396 15.06 -4.23 -30.54
N HIS A 397 15.49 -3.64 -29.42
CA HIS A 397 16.86 -3.75 -28.92
C HIS A 397 17.05 -4.88 -27.89
N LEU A 398 16.06 -5.19 -27.04
CA LEU A 398 16.11 -6.33 -26.11
C LEU A 398 15.70 -7.64 -26.81
N THR A 399 16.38 -7.95 -27.90
CA THR A 399 16.16 -9.15 -28.73
C THR A 399 17.50 -9.74 -29.17
N GLY A 400 17.46 -10.84 -29.94
CA GLY A 400 18.66 -11.48 -30.46
C GLY A 400 19.67 -11.80 -29.35
N ARG A 401 20.85 -11.18 -29.41
CA ARG A 401 21.93 -11.36 -28.43
C ARG A 401 21.51 -10.97 -26.99
N PHE A 402 20.68 -9.93 -26.82
CA PHE A 402 20.25 -9.49 -25.49
C PHE A 402 19.01 -10.24 -24.98
N ALA A 403 18.43 -11.15 -25.77
CA ALA A 403 17.20 -11.86 -25.37
C ALA A 403 17.39 -12.70 -24.09
N SER A 404 18.59 -13.25 -23.86
CA SER A 404 18.89 -14.03 -22.65
C SER A 404 18.90 -13.19 -21.38
N LEU A 405 19.04 -11.87 -21.49
CA LEU A 405 19.02 -10.97 -20.33
C LEU A 405 17.61 -10.69 -19.79
N LYS A 406 16.56 -11.14 -20.49
CA LYS A 406 15.19 -10.80 -20.08
C LYS A 406 14.88 -11.29 -18.67
N HIS A 407 14.51 -10.35 -17.80
CA HIS A 407 14.23 -10.59 -16.38
C HIS A 407 15.40 -11.20 -15.58
N ARG A 408 16.65 -11.02 -16.07
CA ARG A 408 17.88 -11.47 -15.39
C ARG A 408 18.63 -10.32 -14.73
N GLY A 409 19.59 -10.63 -13.87
CA GLY A 409 20.49 -9.62 -13.30
C GLY A 409 19.89 -8.76 -12.19
N GLY A 410 18.66 -9.07 -11.77
CA GLY A 410 18.02 -8.47 -10.60
C GLY A 410 18.60 -9.01 -9.28
N PRO A 411 18.09 -8.53 -8.14
CA PRO A 411 18.58 -8.95 -6.83
C PRO A 411 18.52 -10.48 -6.64
N GLY A 412 19.63 -11.11 -6.24
CA GLY A 412 19.75 -12.57 -6.15
C GLY A 412 20.07 -13.29 -7.47
N ASP A 413 20.20 -12.55 -8.57
CA ASP A 413 20.63 -13.02 -9.90
C ASP A 413 21.67 -12.05 -10.49
N GLU A 414 22.32 -11.21 -9.67
CA GLU A 414 23.17 -10.11 -10.14
C GLU A 414 24.45 -10.59 -10.85
N GLU A 415 24.83 -11.85 -10.70
CA GLU A 415 25.97 -12.47 -11.40
C GLU A 415 25.61 -12.97 -12.81
N ALA A 416 24.35 -12.86 -13.23
CA ALA A 416 23.93 -13.29 -14.56
C ALA A 416 24.56 -12.40 -15.65
N ASP A 417 25.40 -12.99 -16.49
CA ASP A 417 25.99 -12.40 -17.71
C ASP A 417 26.49 -10.94 -17.55
N PRO A 418 27.42 -10.64 -16.62
CA PRO A 418 27.80 -9.27 -16.28
C PRO A 418 28.34 -8.49 -17.49
N GLU A 419 29.17 -9.11 -18.33
CA GLU A 419 29.72 -8.46 -19.53
C GLU A 419 28.65 -8.12 -20.56
N LEU A 420 27.68 -9.02 -20.77
CA LEU A 420 26.55 -8.77 -21.67
C LEU A 420 25.62 -7.69 -21.12
N ARG A 421 25.45 -7.61 -19.79
CA ARG A 421 24.71 -6.51 -19.15
C ARG A 421 25.44 -5.18 -19.25
N LYS A 422 26.77 -5.16 -19.15
CA LYS A 422 27.57 -3.94 -19.42
C LYS A 422 27.44 -3.50 -20.89
N GLU A 423 27.37 -4.45 -21.83
CA GLU A 423 27.03 -4.14 -23.22
C GLU A 423 25.61 -3.56 -23.36
N TRP A 424 24.64 -4.10 -22.63
CA TRP A 424 23.27 -3.58 -22.60
C TRP A 424 23.18 -2.15 -22.05
N GLU A 425 23.99 -1.79 -21.06
CA GLU A 425 24.07 -0.39 -20.57
C GLU A 425 24.55 0.57 -21.66
N ARG A 426 25.50 0.15 -22.51
CA ARG A 426 25.94 0.93 -23.68
C ARG A 426 24.85 1.01 -24.74
N GLU A 427 24.09 -0.06 -24.94
CA GLU A 427 22.95 -0.08 -25.86
C GLU A 427 21.86 0.90 -25.40
N LEU A 428 21.49 0.87 -24.11
CA LEU A 428 20.58 1.84 -23.49
C LEU A 428 21.08 3.27 -23.65
N ALA A 429 22.37 3.50 -23.41
CA ALA A 429 22.99 4.82 -23.59
C ALA A 429 22.87 5.31 -25.04
N SER A 430 23.03 4.42 -26.03
CA SER A 430 22.88 4.77 -27.45
C SER A 430 21.45 5.21 -27.80
N GLY A 431 20.45 4.70 -27.07
CA GLY A 431 19.04 5.11 -27.15
C GLY A 431 18.68 6.31 -26.25
N GLY A 432 19.63 6.84 -25.48
CA GLY A 432 19.39 7.92 -24.51
C GLY A 432 18.56 7.48 -23.29
N TRP A 433 18.59 6.21 -22.92
CA TRP A 433 17.82 5.63 -21.81
C TRP A 433 18.61 5.49 -20.50
N THR A 434 19.77 6.13 -20.43
CA THR A 434 20.60 6.29 -19.23
C THR A 434 20.48 7.73 -18.72
N GLY A 435 20.42 7.93 -17.41
CA GLY A 435 20.30 9.26 -16.81
C GLY A 435 19.04 9.99 -17.26
N VAL A 436 17.92 9.26 -17.45
CA VAL A 436 16.71 9.82 -18.07
C VAL A 436 16.14 11.04 -17.32
N GLY A 437 16.32 11.09 -16.00
CA GLY A 437 15.92 12.21 -15.15
C GLY A 437 16.99 13.30 -14.99
N TRP A 438 18.23 13.07 -15.44
CA TRP A 438 19.30 14.06 -15.27
C TRP A 438 19.04 15.31 -16.14
N PRO A 439 19.50 16.50 -15.69
CA PRO A 439 19.47 17.70 -16.51
C PRO A 439 20.18 17.51 -17.86
N ARG A 440 19.70 18.22 -18.88
CA ARG A 440 20.20 18.07 -20.26
C ARG A 440 21.65 18.52 -20.40
N GLU A 441 22.05 19.56 -19.67
CA GLU A 441 23.42 20.06 -19.59
C GLU A 441 24.42 19.02 -19.05
N HIS A 442 23.93 18.02 -18.32
CA HIS A 442 24.72 16.90 -17.83
C HIS A 442 24.57 15.63 -18.67
N GLY A 443 23.91 15.72 -19.83
CA GLY A 443 23.77 14.64 -20.81
C GLY A 443 22.48 13.81 -20.69
N GLY A 444 21.63 14.10 -19.71
CA GLY A 444 20.35 13.39 -19.52
C GLY A 444 19.23 13.88 -20.44
N ARG A 445 18.05 13.28 -20.31
CA ARG A 445 16.84 13.69 -21.07
C ARG A 445 16.03 14.79 -20.38
N GLY A 446 16.23 15.02 -19.08
CA GLY A 446 15.43 15.94 -18.27
C GLY A 446 13.97 15.53 -18.17
N LEU A 447 13.68 14.22 -18.16
CA LEU A 447 12.30 13.72 -18.11
C LEU A 447 11.61 14.14 -16.81
N SER A 448 10.31 14.46 -16.91
CA SER A 448 9.46 14.69 -15.75
C SER A 448 9.38 13.43 -14.88
N ILE A 449 8.99 13.57 -13.61
CA ILE A 449 8.80 12.41 -12.71
C ILE A 449 7.82 11.40 -13.33
N ALA A 450 6.70 11.86 -13.90
CA ALA A 450 5.73 11.00 -14.57
C ALA A 450 6.33 10.25 -15.77
N GLN A 451 7.16 10.90 -16.58
CA GLN A 451 7.86 10.25 -17.69
C GLN A 451 8.91 9.25 -17.19
N GLN A 452 9.64 9.55 -16.11
CA GLN A 452 10.55 8.58 -15.50
C GLN A 452 9.80 7.34 -15.00
N VAL A 453 8.60 7.51 -14.43
CA VAL A 453 7.70 6.40 -14.08
C VAL A 453 7.39 5.54 -15.30
N ILE A 454 6.93 6.16 -16.39
CA ILE A 454 6.58 5.45 -17.63
C ILE A 454 7.80 4.66 -18.15
N PHE A 455 8.99 5.27 -18.16
CA PHE A 455 10.22 4.58 -18.56
C PHE A 455 10.48 3.33 -17.71
N HIS A 456 10.45 3.45 -16.38
CA HIS A 456 10.73 2.33 -15.49
C HIS A 456 9.66 1.22 -15.59
N GLU A 457 8.38 1.58 -15.73
CA GLU A 457 7.30 0.61 -15.96
C GLU A 457 7.51 -0.16 -17.27
N GLU A 458 7.84 0.54 -18.36
CA GLU A 458 8.05 -0.06 -19.67
C GLU A 458 9.33 -0.89 -19.76
N TYR A 459 10.41 -0.42 -19.16
CA TYR A 459 11.67 -1.16 -19.04
C TYR A 459 11.43 -2.52 -18.40
N ALA A 460 10.77 -2.53 -17.24
CA ALA A 460 10.49 -3.76 -16.52
C ALA A 460 9.42 -4.63 -17.22
N ARG A 461 8.40 -4.03 -17.84
CA ARG A 461 7.39 -4.73 -18.65
C ARG A 461 8.01 -5.49 -19.82
N ALA A 462 9.01 -4.91 -20.48
CA ALA A 462 9.72 -5.55 -21.58
C ALA A 462 10.70 -6.64 -21.11
N GLY A 463 10.91 -6.77 -19.81
CA GLY A 463 11.88 -7.67 -19.19
C GLY A 463 13.29 -7.12 -19.15
N GLY A 464 13.48 -5.80 -19.09
CA GLY A 464 14.81 -5.21 -18.96
C GLY A 464 15.59 -5.80 -17.77
N PRO A 465 16.87 -6.17 -17.94
CA PRO A 465 17.69 -6.76 -16.89
C PRO A 465 17.97 -5.79 -15.72
N GLY A 466 18.44 -6.32 -14.59
CA GLY A 466 18.98 -5.46 -13.55
C GLY A 466 20.15 -4.60 -14.08
N ARG A 467 20.14 -3.32 -13.72
CA ARG A 467 21.06 -2.31 -14.27
C ARG A 467 22.44 -2.42 -13.61
N MET A 468 23.49 -2.66 -14.40
CA MET A 468 24.88 -2.62 -13.91
C MET A 468 25.30 -1.18 -13.57
N GLY A 469 24.75 -0.19 -14.29
CA GLY A 469 25.10 1.22 -14.12
C GLY A 469 24.42 1.92 -12.94
N HIS A 470 23.54 1.24 -12.18
CA HIS A 470 22.62 1.91 -11.26
C HIS A 470 23.29 2.72 -10.14
N ILE A 471 24.43 2.28 -9.61
CA ILE A 471 25.19 3.05 -8.59
C ILE A 471 25.82 4.31 -9.19
N GLY A 472 26.29 4.24 -10.44
CA GLY A 472 26.80 5.39 -11.16
C GLY A 472 25.67 6.38 -11.48
N GLU A 473 24.62 5.88 -12.12
CA GLU A 473 23.49 6.67 -12.62
C GLU A 473 22.61 7.25 -11.48
N GLY A 474 22.29 6.43 -10.48
CA GLY A 474 21.33 6.75 -9.43
C GLY A 474 21.92 7.40 -8.20
N LEU A 475 23.20 7.18 -7.91
CA LEU A 475 23.84 7.67 -6.67
C LEU A 475 25.00 8.63 -6.97
N THR A 476 26.03 8.14 -7.66
CA THR A 476 27.28 8.88 -7.86
C THR A 476 27.05 10.13 -8.71
N GLY A 477 26.38 9.99 -9.86
CA GLY A 477 26.13 11.10 -10.77
C GLY A 477 25.33 12.24 -10.14
N PRO A 478 24.15 12.00 -9.53
CA PRO A 478 23.41 13.03 -8.80
C PRO A 478 24.23 13.70 -7.70
N THR A 479 25.06 12.93 -6.99
CA THR A 479 25.98 13.46 -5.96
C THR A 479 27.02 14.40 -6.56
N LEU A 480 27.57 14.08 -7.73
CA LEU A 480 28.53 14.94 -8.43
C LEU A 480 27.90 16.18 -9.07
N ILE A 481 26.66 16.08 -9.53
CA ILE A 481 25.88 17.22 -10.02
C ILE A 481 25.69 18.25 -8.89
N GLU A 482 25.36 17.79 -7.68
CA GLU A 482 25.08 18.66 -6.54
C GLU A 482 26.35 19.13 -5.79
N TYR A 483 27.30 18.23 -5.54
CA TYR A 483 28.45 18.49 -4.66
C TYR A 483 29.81 18.39 -5.34
N GLY A 484 29.86 17.93 -6.60
CA GLY A 484 31.10 17.74 -7.34
C GLY A 484 31.66 19.05 -7.89
N SER A 485 32.97 19.09 -8.11
CA SER A 485 33.62 20.19 -8.84
C SER A 485 33.31 20.12 -10.34
N ALA A 486 33.53 21.22 -11.07
CA ALA A 486 33.35 21.25 -12.52
C ALA A 486 34.23 20.20 -13.24
N GLU A 487 35.45 19.99 -12.75
CA GLU A 487 36.38 18.99 -13.27
C GLU A 487 35.87 17.56 -13.03
N GLN A 488 35.31 17.29 -11.86
CA GLN A 488 34.69 15.99 -11.55
C GLN A 488 33.47 15.73 -12.44
N GLN A 489 32.61 16.74 -12.62
CA GLN A 489 31.45 16.64 -13.48
C GLN A 489 31.85 16.35 -14.93
N GLN A 490 32.83 17.07 -15.47
CA GLN A 490 33.35 16.86 -16.83
C GLN A 490 34.01 15.49 -17.01
N ARG A 491 34.68 14.96 -15.97
CA ARG A 491 35.37 13.67 -16.03
C ARG A 491 34.43 12.47 -15.95
N PHE A 492 33.49 12.49 -15.00
CA PHE A 492 32.75 11.29 -14.61
C PHE A 492 31.35 11.20 -15.23
N LEU A 493 30.59 12.30 -15.28
CA LEU A 493 29.19 12.26 -15.75
C LEU A 493 29.06 11.70 -17.19
N PRO A 494 29.91 12.09 -18.17
CA PRO A 494 29.81 11.53 -19.52
C PRO A 494 30.10 10.03 -19.62
N GLN A 495 30.93 9.48 -18.71
CA GLN A 495 31.25 8.05 -18.69
C GLN A 495 30.14 7.22 -18.04
N ILE A 496 29.51 7.78 -16.99
CA ILE A 496 28.35 7.17 -16.34
C ILE A 496 27.18 7.09 -17.32
N ILE A 497 26.80 8.19 -17.97
CA ILE A 497 25.71 8.20 -18.96
C ILE A 497 25.99 7.25 -20.12
N ALA A 498 27.23 7.16 -20.57
CA ALA A 498 27.57 6.29 -21.68
C ALA A 498 27.59 4.79 -21.33
N GLY A 499 27.36 4.40 -20.07
CA GLY A 499 27.43 3.01 -19.62
C GLY A 499 28.84 2.42 -19.75
N ARG A 500 29.88 3.25 -19.53
CA ARG A 500 31.29 2.86 -19.71
C ARG A 500 32.10 2.74 -18.42
N GLU A 501 31.70 3.41 -17.34
CA GLU A 501 32.34 3.31 -16.03
C GLU A 501 31.30 2.90 -14.97
N PHE A 502 31.60 1.82 -14.25
CA PHE A 502 30.74 1.23 -13.22
C PHE A 502 31.23 1.55 -11.82
N TRP A 503 30.29 1.68 -10.88
CA TRP A 503 30.57 2.23 -9.55
C TRP A 503 30.09 1.28 -8.45
N ALA A 504 30.84 1.25 -7.36
CA ALA A 504 30.51 0.54 -6.13
C ALA A 504 30.37 1.50 -4.94
N GLN A 505 29.60 1.10 -3.93
CA GLN A 505 29.36 1.89 -2.71
C GLN A 505 30.21 1.39 -1.53
N GLY A 506 31.20 2.19 -1.09
CA GLY A 506 32.08 1.91 0.04
C GLY A 506 31.65 2.58 1.34
N TYR A 507 30.48 2.22 1.87
CA TYR A 507 29.94 2.79 3.12
C TYR A 507 30.18 1.89 4.33
N SER A 508 29.52 0.73 4.35
CA SER A 508 29.46 -0.16 5.49
C SER A 508 30.82 -0.77 5.85
N GLU A 509 31.02 -0.99 7.15
CA GLU A 509 32.19 -1.65 7.72
C GLU A 509 31.73 -2.77 8.67
N PRO A 510 32.61 -3.72 9.04
CA PRO A 510 32.26 -4.78 9.98
C PRO A 510 31.63 -4.27 11.29
N ASN A 511 32.05 -3.09 11.76
CA ASN A 511 31.56 -2.45 12.99
C ASN A 511 30.73 -1.16 12.75
N ALA A 512 30.38 -0.85 11.50
CA ALA A 512 29.62 0.35 11.13
C ALA A 512 28.68 0.07 9.96
N GLY A 513 27.47 -0.41 10.27
CA GLY A 513 26.36 -0.58 9.31
C GLY A 513 25.23 0.40 9.60
N SER A 514 24.29 0.01 10.48
CA SER A 514 23.18 0.88 10.91
C SER A 514 23.66 2.16 11.61
N ASP A 515 24.79 2.09 12.31
CA ASP A 515 25.50 3.28 12.83
C ASP A 515 26.62 3.70 11.85
N LEU A 516 26.21 4.14 10.66
CA LEU A 516 27.14 4.53 9.58
C LEU A 516 28.12 5.63 10.01
N ALA A 517 27.73 6.48 10.96
CA ALA A 517 28.59 7.52 11.49
C ALA A 517 29.79 6.98 12.28
N ASN A 518 29.77 5.69 12.67
CA ASN A 518 30.86 5.03 13.39
C ASN A 518 31.94 4.41 12.49
N VAL A 519 31.98 4.79 11.21
CA VAL A 519 33.06 4.42 10.26
C VAL A 519 34.45 4.69 10.85
N GLN A 520 35.34 3.70 10.68
CA GLN A 520 36.72 3.62 11.16
C GLN A 520 37.76 3.60 10.04
N THR A 521 37.37 3.36 8.78
CA THR A 521 38.26 3.55 7.63
C THR A 521 38.83 4.96 7.70
N ARG A 522 40.16 5.07 7.71
CA ARG A 522 40.86 6.36 7.87
C ARG A 522 41.37 6.85 6.52
N CYS A 523 41.42 8.16 6.36
CA CYS A 523 42.15 8.78 5.28
C CYS A 523 42.99 9.94 5.78
N TRP A 524 44.08 10.26 5.07
CA TRP A 524 44.89 11.45 5.35
C TRP A 524 45.49 11.98 4.05
N GLN A 525 45.61 13.29 3.97
CA GLN A 525 46.23 13.94 2.82
C GLN A 525 47.75 13.90 2.97
N VAL A 526 48.48 13.64 1.89
CA VAL A 526 49.95 13.70 1.83
C VAL A 526 50.42 14.96 1.08
N GLU A 527 51.73 15.20 1.02
CA GLU A 527 52.32 16.46 0.55
C GLU A 527 51.92 16.86 -0.89
N ASP A 528 51.72 15.89 -1.78
CA ASP A 528 51.30 16.14 -3.17
C ASP A 528 49.79 16.43 -3.32
N GLY A 529 49.07 16.49 -2.20
CA GLY A 529 47.63 16.74 -2.15
C GLY A 529 46.77 15.48 -2.34
N SER A 530 47.35 14.34 -2.70
CA SER A 530 46.63 13.06 -2.74
C SER A 530 46.27 12.56 -1.35
N TRP A 531 45.32 11.62 -1.29
CA TRP A 531 44.83 11.00 -0.08
C TRP A 531 45.26 9.55 0.00
N ARG A 532 45.71 9.12 1.17
CA ARG A 532 45.91 7.72 1.51
C ARG A 532 44.72 7.22 2.30
N VAL A 533 44.25 6.02 1.97
CA VAL A 533 43.12 5.38 2.62
C VAL A 533 43.54 4.03 3.19
N SER A 534 43.25 3.79 4.46
CA SER A 534 43.48 2.50 5.12
C SER A 534 42.26 2.07 5.91
N GLY A 535 41.83 0.83 5.72
CA GLY A 535 40.65 0.30 6.38
C GLY A 535 40.00 -0.80 5.57
N GLN A 536 38.71 -1.01 5.82
CA GLN A 536 37.94 -2.05 5.17
C GLN A 536 36.49 -1.59 5.00
N LYS A 537 35.92 -1.89 3.84
CA LYS A 537 34.49 -1.88 3.57
C LYS A 537 33.98 -3.29 3.38
N ILE A 538 32.69 -3.50 3.67
CA ILE A 538 32.00 -4.78 3.57
C ILE A 538 30.60 -4.56 3.01
N TRP A 539 30.00 -5.60 2.43
CA TRP A 539 28.71 -5.55 1.73
C TRP A 539 28.74 -4.67 0.47
N THR A 540 29.92 -4.53 -0.15
CA THR A 540 30.08 -3.68 -1.34
C THR A 540 29.59 -4.44 -2.57
N SER A 541 28.35 -4.18 -2.99
CA SER A 541 27.74 -4.81 -4.17
C SER A 541 28.56 -4.58 -5.43
N LEU A 542 28.78 -5.64 -6.20
CA LEU A 542 29.41 -5.68 -7.52
C LEU A 542 30.78 -4.98 -7.60
N ALA A 543 31.52 -4.90 -6.48
CA ALA A 543 32.84 -4.28 -6.45
C ALA A 543 33.82 -4.93 -7.44
N HIS A 544 33.80 -6.25 -7.57
CA HIS A 544 34.66 -6.98 -8.51
C HIS A 544 34.30 -6.72 -9.99
N GLU A 545 33.07 -6.27 -10.25
CA GLU A 545 32.58 -5.88 -11.58
C GLU A 545 32.67 -4.38 -11.86
N SER A 546 33.08 -3.58 -10.87
CA SER A 546 33.09 -2.11 -10.92
C SER A 546 34.47 -1.54 -11.21
N ASP A 547 34.51 -0.34 -11.80
CA ASP A 547 35.74 0.39 -12.10
C ASP A 547 36.14 1.32 -10.96
N TRP A 548 35.15 1.93 -10.31
CA TRP A 548 35.31 2.93 -9.26
C TRP A 548 34.52 2.58 -8.00
N ILE A 549 34.96 3.13 -6.87
CA ILE A 549 34.24 3.11 -5.60
C ILE A 549 34.23 4.49 -4.98
N PHE A 550 33.12 4.89 -4.38
CA PHE A 550 33.12 6.02 -3.46
C PHE A 550 33.21 5.55 -2.02
N VAL A 551 34.07 6.16 -1.22
CA VAL A 551 34.44 5.74 0.13
C VAL A 551 34.14 6.86 1.11
N LEU A 552 33.38 6.53 2.16
CA LEU A 552 33.27 7.37 3.35
C LEU A 552 34.37 6.98 4.32
N ALA A 553 35.28 7.91 4.64
CA ALA A 553 36.43 7.67 5.51
C ALA A 553 36.61 8.82 6.52
N ARG A 554 37.28 8.54 7.64
CA ARG A 554 37.57 9.50 8.69
C ARG A 554 38.92 10.17 8.43
N SER A 555 38.89 11.48 8.20
CA SER A 555 40.09 12.28 7.93
C SER A 555 40.63 13.03 9.15
N GLU A 556 39.78 13.28 10.16
CA GLU A 556 40.18 13.99 11.37
C GLU A 556 40.44 13.02 12.53
N PRO A 557 41.70 12.91 13.02
CA PRO A 557 42.04 12.08 14.15
C PRO A 557 41.22 12.44 15.41
N GLY A 558 40.67 11.42 16.09
CA GLY A 558 39.89 11.60 17.31
C GLY A 558 38.45 12.09 17.13
N SER A 559 38.04 12.42 15.90
CA SER A 559 36.65 12.76 15.60
C SER A 559 35.70 11.57 15.86
N ARG A 560 34.44 11.86 16.17
CA ARG A 560 33.42 10.85 16.51
C ARG A 560 32.09 11.15 15.81
N GLY A 561 31.34 10.09 15.52
CA GLY A 561 30.06 10.19 14.84
C GLY A 561 30.19 10.87 13.48
N ASN A 562 29.26 11.77 13.17
CA ASN A 562 29.15 12.42 11.87
C ASN A 562 30.21 13.51 11.58
N LYS A 563 31.10 13.80 12.53
CA LYS A 563 32.17 14.80 12.37
C LYS A 563 33.43 14.16 11.82
N GLY A 564 34.22 14.94 11.07
CA GLY A 564 35.55 14.55 10.58
C GLY A 564 35.56 13.47 9.50
N LEU A 565 34.41 13.27 8.83
CA LEU A 565 34.27 12.34 7.72
C LEU A 565 34.55 13.04 6.39
N THR A 566 35.12 12.32 5.43
CA THR A 566 35.46 12.77 4.09
C THR A 566 34.97 11.75 3.06
N PHE A 567 34.52 12.25 1.91
CA PHE A 567 33.98 11.45 0.81
C PHE A 567 34.99 11.43 -0.35
N LEU A 568 35.47 10.25 -0.73
CA LEU A 568 36.53 10.07 -1.73
C LEU A 568 36.07 9.16 -2.87
N LEU A 569 36.45 9.49 -4.11
CA LEU A 569 36.31 8.63 -5.28
C LEU A 569 37.63 7.87 -5.51
N MET A 570 37.58 6.57 -5.78
CA MET A 570 38.80 5.77 -5.93
C MET A 570 38.66 4.76 -7.07
N PRO A 571 39.67 4.63 -7.95
CA PRO A 571 39.69 3.53 -8.90
C PRO A 571 39.89 2.23 -8.13
N LEU A 572 39.09 1.20 -8.42
CA LEU A 572 39.19 -0.10 -7.73
C LEU A 572 40.42 -0.89 -8.18
N ARG A 573 40.81 -0.75 -9.45
CA ARG A 573 41.99 -1.41 -10.02
C ARG A 573 43.26 -0.60 -9.76
N GLN A 574 43.77 -0.67 -8.55
CA GLN A 574 45.03 -0.04 -8.16
C GLN A 574 45.77 -0.84 -7.08
N PRO A 575 47.10 -0.63 -6.90
CA PRO A 575 47.82 -1.15 -5.74
C PRO A 575 47.19 -0.70 -4.42
N GLY A 576 47.18 -1.59 -3.44
CA GLY A 576 46.63 -1.29 -2.11
C GLY A 576 45.12 -1.47 -1.98
N ILE A 577 44.40 -1.84 -3.05
CA ILE A 577 43.01 -2.30 -2.96
C ILE A 577 42.94 -3.81 -3.22
N GLU A 578 42.31 -4.54 -2.30
CA GLU A 578 41.99 -5.96 -2.46
C GLU A 578 40.49 -6.17 -2.34
N ILE A 579 39.89 -6.86 -3.31
CA ILE A 579 38.45 -7.17 -3.33
C ILE A 579 38.29 -8.67 -3.08
N ARG A 580 37.44 -9.04 -2.11
CA ARG A 580 37.10 -10.44 -1.80
C ARG A 580 35.59 -10.64 -1.92
N PRO A 581 35.12 -11.43 -2.90
CA PRO A 581 33.71 -11.81 -2.98
C PRO A 581 33.24 -12.57 -1.74
N ILE A 582 32.04 -12.25 -1.26
CA ILE A 582 31.41 -12.90 -0.11
C ILE A 582 30.37 -13.87 -0.64
N ARG A 583 30.64 -15.17 -0.50
CA ARG A 583 29.67 -16.21 -0.87
C ARG A 583 28.46 -16.17 0.07
N GLN A 584 27.27 -16.05 -0.51
CA GLN A 584 26.01 -15.88 0.19
C GLN A 584 25.27 -17.20 0.39
N MET A 585 24.19 -17.17 1.17
CA MET A 585 23.36 -18.35 1.43
C MET A 585 22.71 -18.94 0.16
N GLY A 586 22.40 -18.11 -0.84
CA GLY A 586 21.84 -18.55 -2.13
C GLY A 586 22.89 -19.11 -3.10
N GLY A 587 24.17 -19.08 -2.73
CA GLY A 587 25.29 -19.61 -3.52
C GLY A 587 26.06 -18.57 -4.34
N GLY A 588 25.45 -17.42 -4.64
CA GLY A 588 26.09 -16.29 -5.35
C GLY A 588 27.02 -15.45 -4.47
N SER A 589 27.66 -14.45 -5.08
CA SER A 589 28.76 -13.67 -4.51
C SER A 589 28.69 -12.18 -4.88
N GLU A 590 27.49 -11.62 -5.02
CA GLU A 590 27.33 -10.26 -5.55
C GLU A 590 27.89 -9.16 -4.60
N PHE A 591 28.05 -9.44 -3.30
CA PHE A 591 28.66 -8.51 -2.34
C PHE A 591 30.11 -8.85 -2.03
N ASN A 592 30.90 -7.83 -1.70
CA ASN A 592 32.34 -7.97 -1.51
C ASN A 592 32.83 -7.30 -0.22
N GLU A 593 33.92 -7.82 0.33
CA GLU A 593 34.83 -7.06 1.17
C GLU A 593 35.80 -6.28 0.27
N VAL A 594 36.11 -5.03 0.65
CA VAL A 594 37.10 -4.20 -0.03
C VAL A 594 38.08 -3.69 1.01
N PHE A 595 39.32 -4.14 0.93
CA PHE A 595 40.40 -3.76 1.84
C PHE A 595 41.23 -2.65 1.21
N PHE A 596 41.56 -1.65 2.03
CA PHE A 596 42.41 -0.52 1.66
C PHE A 596 43.69 -0.57 2.50
N ASN A 597 44.84 -0.70 1.83
CA ASN A 597 46.16 -0.65 2.43
C ASN A 597 46.95 0.52 1.83
N GLU A 598 46.73 1.71 2.39
CA GLU A 598 47.33 2.97 1.92
C GLU A 598 47.04 3.25 0.44
N ALA A 599 45.86 2.81 0.00
CA ALA A 599 45.32 3.02 -1.34
C ALA A 599 45.18 4.52 -1.63
N VAL A 600 45.32 4.89 -2.91
CA VAL A 600 45.44 6.29 -3.31
C VAL A 600 44.11 6.81 -3.87
N ALA A 601 43.69 7.97 -3.37
CA ALA A 601 42.78 8.85 -4.07
C ALA A 601 43.54 10.12 -4.48
N GLU A 602 43.48 10.53 -5.74
CA GLU A 602 44.17 11.74 -6.20
C GLU A 602 43.59 13.00 -5.54
N ALA A 603 44.31 14.12 -5.62
CA ALA A 603 43.90 15.37 -4.98
C ALA A 603 42.48 15.81 -5.39
N GLY A 604 42.11 15.59 -6.67
CA GLY A 604 40.80 15.92 -7.23
C GLY A 604 39.70 14.88 -6.95
N HIS A 605 39.99 13.79 -6.24
CA HIS A 605 39.01 12.74 -5.95
C HIS A 605 38.14 13.00 -4.70
N ILE A 606 38.41 14.06 -3.95
CA ILE A 606 37.55 14.46 -2.83
C ILE A 606 36.27 15.15 -3.34
N VAL A 607 35.10 14.70 -2.87
CA VAL A 607 33.83 15.40 -3.14
C VAL A 607 33.50 16.27 -1.94
N GLY A 608 33.29 17.57 -2.19
CA GLY A 608 33.22 18.58 -1.12
C GLY A 608 34.58 18.88 -0.49
N LYS A 609 34.59 19.33 0.76
CA LYS A 609 35.82 19.63 1.52
C LYS A 609 36.10 18.56 2.59
N PRO A 610 37.34 18.47 3.13
CA PRO A 610 37.60 17.63 4.29
C PRO A 610 36.62 17.98 5.43
N GLY A 611 35.96 16.96 5.99
CA GLY A 611 34.91 17.13 7.01
C GLY A 611 33.47 17.23 6.47
N ASP A 612 33.27 17.47 5.17
CA ASP A 612 31.94 17.52 4.54
C ASP A 612 31.36 16.12 4.24
N GLY A 613 32.09 15.05 4.51
CA GLY A 613 31.73 13.70 4.04
C GLY A 613 30.36 13.22 4.50
N TRP A 614 29.91 13.61 5.71
CA TRP A 614 28.55 13.28 6.17
C TRP A 614 27.47 14.02 5.38
N LYS A 615 27.70 15.31 5.05
CA LYS A 615 26.76 16.11 4.25
C LYS A 615 26.58 15.48 2.87
N VAL A 616 27.69 15.16 2.20
CA VAL A 616 27.69 14.51 0.88
C VAL A 616 27.01 13.15 0.94
N ALA A 617 27.33 12.34 1.95
CA ALA A 617 26.72 11.01 2.11
C ALA A 617 25.20 11.07 2.35
N MET A 618 24.71 12.04 3.14
CA MET A 618 23.27 12.19 3.34
C MET A 618 22.56 12.67 2.07
N GLY A 619 23.14 13.60 1.31
CA GLY A 619 22.58 14.02 0.02
C GLY A 619 22.50 12.89 -1.00
N LEU A 620 23.51 12.00 -1.02
CA LEU A 620 23.49 10.77 -1.84
C LEU A 620 22.33 9.84 -1.45
N LEU A 621 22.13 9.58 -0.16
CA LEU A 621 21.04 8.70 0.33
C LEU A 621 19.64 9.30 0.13
N GLU A 622 19.52 10.63 0.03
CA GLU A 622 18.27 11.29 -0.32
C GLU A 622 17.90 11.05 -1.80
N ALA A 623 18.88 11.06 -2.71
CA ALA A 623 18.66 10.76 -4.12
C ALA A 623 18.19 9.31 -4.37
N GLU A 624 18.62 8.36 -3.55
CA GLU A 624 18.26 6.93 -3.64
C GLU A 624 16.76 6.65 -3.49
N ARG A 625 16.01 7.54 -2.81
CA ARG A 625 14.59 7.33 -2.45
C ARG A 625 13.57 7.80 -3.50
N GLY A 626 14.03 8.06 -4.72
CA GLY A 626 13.25 8.65 -5.82
C GLY A 626 12.45 7.65 -6.68
N THR A 627 12.39 7.92 -7.99
CA THR A 627 11.53 7.27 -9.01
C THR A 627 11.80 5.77 -9.25
N SER A 628 12.91 5.23 -8.72
CA SER A 628 13.29 3.82 -8.80
C SER A 628 12.28 2.87 -8.15
N THR A 629 11.46 3.37 -7.22
CA THR A 629 10.43 2.59 -6.50
C THR A 629 9.37 1.97 -7.41
N LEU A 630 9.04 2.60 -8.55
CA LEU A 630 8.00 2.08 -9.45
C LEU A 630 8.53 1.02 -10.43
N GLY A 631 9.79 1.12 -10.88
CA GLY A 631 10.42 0.06 -11.67
C GLY A 631 10.55 -1.25 -10.90
N GLN A 632 10.85 -1.15 -9.61
CA GLN A 632 10.89 -2.28 -8.68
C GLN A 632 9.54 -3.02 -8.60
N GLN A 633 8.41 -2.31 -8.67
CA GLN A 633 7.08 -2.95 -8.60
C GLN A 633 6.78 -3.86 -9.78
N MET A 634 7.27 -3.52 -10.96
CA MET A 634 7.06 -4.34 -12.15
C MET A 634 7.93 -5.61 -12.11
N GLN A 635 9.11 -5.54 -11.48
CA GLN A 635 9.91 -6.74 -11.18
C GLN A 635 9.17 -7.64 -10.19
N PHE A 636 8.63 -7.06 -9.12
CA PHE A 636 7.79 -7.77 -8.15
C PHE A 636 6.54 -8.39 -8.77
N LEU A 637 5.90 -7.71 -9.73
CA LEU A 637 4.80 -8.28 -10.48
C LEU A 637 5.25 -9.50 -11.28
N HIS A 638 6.39 -9.42 -11.97
CA HIS A 638 6.93 -10.56 -12.70
C HIS A 638 7.24 -11.76 -11.77
N GLU A 639 7.86 -11.54 -10.62
CA GLU A 639 8.11 -12.60 -9.63
C GLU A 639 6.80 -13.21 -9.11
N PHE A 640 5.79 -12.39 -8.86
CA PHE A 640 4.45 -12.87 -8.51
C PHE A 640 3.84 -13.72 -9.64
N GLU A 641 3.93 -13.28 -10.90
CA GLU A 641 3.47 -14.04 -12.07
C GLU A 641 4.18 -15.41 -12.17
N ARG A 642 5.47 -15.46 -11.81
CA ARG A 642 6.22 -16.72 -11.75
C ARG A 642 5.75 -17.65 -10.65
N VAL A 643 5.40 -17.13 -9.49
CA VAL A 643 4.78 -17.93 -8.41
C VAL A 643 3.44 -18.51 -8.90
N VAL A 644 2.60 -17.71 -9.57
CA VAL A 644 1.33 -18.19 -10.17
C VAL A 644 1.60 -19.27 -11.23
N ALA A 645 2.59 -19.06 -12.10
CA ALA A 645 2.96 -20.02 -13.13
C ALA A 645 3.43 -21.35 -12.53
N ALA A 646 4.25 -21.30 -11.47
CA ALA A 646 4.69 -22.49 -10.74
C ALA A 646 3.52 -23.20 -10.05
N MET A 647 2.58 -22.46 -9.46
CA MET A 647 1.35 -23.04 -8.90
C MET A 647 0.54 -23.78 -9.97
N ARG A 648 0.41 -23.19 -11.17
CA ARG A 648 -0.29 -23.81 -12.30
C ARG A 648 0.41 -25.08 -12.78
N ALA A 649 1.72 -25.00 -13.02
CA ALA A 649 2.51 -26.13 -13.50
C ALA A 649 2.49 -27.33 -12.53
N ARG A 650 2.39 -27.06 -11.23
CA ARG A 650 2.38 -28.09 -10.17
C ARG A 650 0.99 -28.55 -9.75
N GLY A 651 -0.09 -27.98 -10.31
CA GLY A 651 -1.46 -28.34 -9.93
C GLY A 651 -1.91 -27.77 -8.57
N ASN A 652 -1.20 -26.77 -8.04
CA ASN A 652 -1.45 -26.18 -6.71
C ASN A 652 -2.54 -25.10 -6.73
N LEU A 653 -3.15 -24.80 -7.89
CA LEU A 653 -4.19 -23.76 -7.99
C LEU A 653 -5.47 -24.09 -7.20
N GLY A 654 -5.68 -25.36 -6.86
CA GLY A 654 -6.79 -25.82 -6.00
C GLY A 654 -6.47 -25.87 -4.50
N ASP A 655 -5.22 -25.61 -4.09
CA ASP A 655 -4.82 -25.64 -2.68
C ASP A 655 -5.31 -24.38 -1.96
N ALA A 656 -6.27 -24.55 -1.04
CA ALA A 656 -6.88 -23.45 -0.32
C ALA A 656 -5.87 -22.61 0.49
N LEU A 657 -4.85 -23.22 1.11
CA LEU A 657 -3.87 -22.51 1.93
C LEU A 657 -2.91 -21.67 1.07
N LEU A 658 -2.46 -22.22 -0.06
CA LEU A 658 -1.62 -21.49 -1.00
C LEU A 658 -2.41 -20.35 -1.67
N ARG A 659 -3.69 -20.55 -1.99
CA ARG A 659 -4.57 -19.50 -2.53
C ARG A 659 -4.74 -18.32 -1.56
N GLN A 660 -4.90 -18.58 -0.26
CA GLN A 660 -4.97 -17.51 0.75
C GLN A 660 -3.70 -16.66 0.77
N ARG A 661 -2.52 -17.29 0.71
CA ARG A 661 -1.23 -16.60 0.67
C ARG A 661 -0.99 -15.87 -0.65
N LEU A 662 -1.44 -16.44 -1.76
CA LEU A 662 -1.39 -15.79 -3.07
C LEU A 662 -2.23 -14.50 -3.09
N ALA A 663 -3.43 -14.53 -2.52
CA ALA A 663 -4.28 -13.35 -2.39
C ALA A 663 -3.67 -12.26 -1.50
N GLN A 664 -2.97 -12.65 -0.43
CA GLN A 664 -2.21 -11.71 0.41
C GLN A 664 -1.03 -11.10 -0.35
N ALA A 665 -0.26 -11.91 -1.07
CA ALA A 665 0.82 -11.43 -1.92
C ALA A 665 0.29 -10.47 -2.99
N TRP A 666 -0.84 -10.78 -3.62
CA TRP A 666 -1.50 -9.86 -4.54
C TRP A 666 -1.86 -8.53 -3.89
N SER A 667 -2.54 -8.60 -2.74
CA SER A 667 -2.96 -7.42 -1.99
C SER A 667 -1.78 -6.52 -1.63
N GLY A 668 -0.68 -7.11 -1.15
CA GLY A 668 0.55 -6.38 -0.83
C GLY A 668 1.19 -5.72 -2.05
N LEU A 669 1.25 -6.41 -3.19
CA LEU A 669 1.79 -5.85 -4.43
C LEU A 669 1.00 -4.61 -4.88
N ARG A 670 -0.33 -4.69 -4.81
CA ARG A 670 -1.22 -3.58 -5.14
C ARG A 670 -1.10 -2.43 -4.14
N VAL A 671 -0.94 -2.71 -2.85
CA VAL A 671 -0.65 -1.69 -1.83
C VAL A 671 0.66 -0.96 -2.14
N ILE A 672 1.73 -1.67 -2.51
CA ILE A 672 3.02 -1.04 -2.88
C ILE A 672 2.80 -0.06 -4.04
N ARG A 673 2.04 -0.45 -5.08
CA ARG A 673 1.67 0.43 -6.20
C ARG A 673 0.92 1.68 -5.74
N TYR A 674 -0.20 1.51 -5.03
CA TYR A 674 -1.00 2.65 -4.59
C TYR A 674 -0.27 3.56 -3.61
N ASN A 675 0.60 3.00 -2.75
CA ASN A 675 1.43 3.80 -1.85
C ASN A 675 2.43 4.67 -2.62
N ALA A 676 3.09 4.10 -3.63
CA ALA A 676 4.02 4.87 -4.46
C ALA A 676 3.30 5.98 -5.24
N LEU A 677 2.11 5.72 -5.78
CA LEU A 677 1.28 6.76 -6.41
C LEU A 677 0.92 7.88 -5.42
N ARG A 678 0.57 7.55 -4.18
CA ARG A 678 0.32 8.56 -3.13
C ARG A 678 1.58 9.35 -2.75
N MET A 679 2.75 8.71 -2.70
CA MET A 679 4.03 9.38 -2.43
C MET A 679 4.34 10.43 -3.50
N LEU A 680 4.04 10.11 -4.77
CA LEU A 680 4.32 10.97 -5.93
C LEU A 680 3.20 12.00 -6.21
N GLY A 681 1.96 11.70 -5.83
CA GLY A 681 0.74 12.41 -6.23
C GLY A 681 0.30 13.60 -5.36
N GLY A 682 1.22 14.44 -4.87
CA GLY A 682 0.82 15.63 -4.10
C GLY A 682 1.82 16.79 -4.18
N ASN A 683 1.38 17.98 -3.75
CA ASN A 683 2.27 19.15 -3.64
C ASN A 683 3.53 18.79 -2.81
N ARG A 684 4.66 19.39 -3.21
CA ARG A 684 5.97 19.26 -2.56
C ARG A 684 5.97 19.94 -1.18
N ASP A 685 5.13 19.47 -0.26
CA ASP A 685 5.23 19.89 1.13
C ASP A 685 6.58 19.41 1.69
N ILE A 686 7.25 20.33 2.39
CA ILE A 686 8.59 20.14 2.94
C ILE A 686 8.45 19.27 4.20
N GLY A 687 8.55 17.94 4.03
CA GLY A 687 8.54 16.98 5.13
C GLY A 687 8.48 15.52 4.65
N LEU A 688 9.01 14.58 5.43
CA LEU A 688 8.87 13.14 5.15
C LEU A 688 7.41 12.72 5.34
N LYS A 689 6.70 12.51 4.23
CA LYS A 689 5.32 12.02 4.21
C LYS A 689 5.21 10.63 4.86
N ARG A 690 4.09 10.33 5.52
CA ARG A 690 3.85 9.06 6.24
C ARG A 690 4.01 7.85 5.33
N GLU A 691 3.54 7.98 4.10
CA GLU A 691 3.60 6.99 3.01
C GLU A 691 5.05 6.62 2.64
N ALA A 692 5.96 7.59 2.70
CA ALA A 692 7.37 7.36 2.41
C ALA A 692 8.10 6.61 3.56
N LEU A 693 7.69 6.85 4.81
CA LEU A 693 8.28 6.21 5.98
C LEU A 693 8.00 4.71 6.03
N ILE A 694 6.82 4.28 5.57
CA ILE A 694 6.43 2.86 5.61
C ILE A 694 6.93 2.06 4.41
N TYR A 695 7.31 2.72 3.31
CA TYR A 695 7.58 2.08 2.03
C TYR A 695 8.60 0.94 2.16
N LYS A 696 9.80 1.24 2.70
CA LYS A 696 10.89 0.26 2.86
C LYS A 696 10.44 -0.94 3.67
N TYR A 697 9.85 -0.69 4.83
CA TYR A 697 9.38 -1.74 5.73
C TYR A 697 8.34 -2.63 5.03
N HIS A 698 7.39 -2.03 4.31
CA HIS A 698 6.32 -2.77 3.67
C HIS A 698 6.82 -3.68 2.54
N TRP A 699 7.57 -3.15 1.56
CA TRP A 699 7.98 -3.95 0.41
C TRP A 699 8.98 -5.05 0.80
N SER A 700 9.91 -4.79 1.72
CA SER A 700 10.91 -5.78 2.12
C SER A 700 10.31 -6.98 2.84
N ASN A 701 9.32 -6.76 3.72
CA ASN A 701 8.59 -7.86 4.36
C ASN A 701 7.67 -8.59 3.36
N TRP A 702 7.04 -7.87 2.45
CA TRP A 702 6.24 -8.48 1.38
C TRP A 702 7.07 -9.38 0.47
N HIS A 703 8.23 -8.92 0.00
CA HIS A 703 9.10 -9.68 -0.91
C HIS A 703 9.67 -10.93 -0.23
N ARG A 704 10.07 -10.81 1.04
CA ARG A 704 10.44 -11.93 1.90
C ARG A 704 9.35 -13.01 1.98
N ASP A 705 8.10 -12.60 2.13
CA ASP A 705 6.96 -13.51 2.27
C ASP A 705 6.55 -14.10 0.90
N LEU A 706 6.71 -13.35 -0.20
CA LEU A 706 6.59 -13.86 -1.57
C LEU A 706 7.63 -14.95 -1.85
N GLY A 707 8.88 -14.74 -1.46
CA GLY A 707 9.92 -15.76 -1.60
C GLY A 707 9.60 -17.02 -0.81
N LYS A 708 9.06 -16.90 0.41
CA LYS A 708 8.57 -18.06 1.18
C LYS A 708 7.42 -18.77 0.44
N LEU A 709 6.51 -18.03 -0.19
CA LEU A 709 5.44 -18.61 -0.99
C LEU A 709 5.99 -19.35 -2.21
N GLY A 710 6.95 -18.77 -2.94
CA GLY A 710 7.61 -19.41 -4.07
C GLY A 710 8.26 -20.75 -3.70
N ALA A 711 9.01 -20.79 -2.60
CA ALA A 711 9.61 -22.03 -2.09
C ALA A 711 8.54 -23.08 -1.71
N ASP A 712 7.47 -22.67 -1.03
CA ASP A 712 6.41 -23.62 -0.62
C ASP A 712 5.60 -24.15 -1.81
N VAL A 713 5.44 -23.35 -2.86
CA VAL A 713 4.82 -23.79 -4.12
C VAL A 713 5.70 -24.84 -4.81
N LEU A 714 7.02 -24.72 -4.74
CA LEU A 714 7.94 -25.72 -5.28
C LEU A 714 7.94 -27.03 -4.47
N GLY A 715 7.67 -26.97 -3.17
CA GLY A 715 7.73 -28.14 -2.27
C GLY A 715 9.14 -28.74 -2.24
N ASP A 716 9.26 -30.06 -2.27
CA ASP A 716 10.54 -30.79 -2.22
C ASP A 716 11.55 -30.36 -3.32
N ALA A 717 11.07 -29.80 -4.45
CA ALA A 717 11.95 -29.28 -5.49
C ALA A 717 12.71 -28.02 -5.06
N ALA A 718 12.27 -27.32 -4.01
CA ALA A 718 12.99 -26.21 -3.42
C ALA A 718 14.30 -26.66 -2.74
N ASP A 719 14.38 -27.92 -2.30
CA ASP A 719 15.51 -28.45 -1.50
C ASP A 719 16.75 -28.77 -2.33
N LEU A 720 16.61 -28.89 -3.66
CA LEU A 720 17.68 -29.28 -4.57
C LEU A 720 18.06 -28.11 -5.48
N VAL A 721 19.34 -27.75 -5.50
CA VAL A 721 19.86 -26.75 -6.46
C VAL A 721 19.52 -27.21 -7.87
N SER A 722 18.80 -26.36 -8.60
CA SER A 722 18.42 -26.58 -9.99
C SER A 722 18.93 -25.43 -10.85
N ASP A 723 19.20 -25.71 -12.12
CA ASP A 723 19.45 -24.69 -13.16
C ASP A 723 18.25 -24.55 -14.11
N ASP A 724 17.13 -25.23 -13.82
CA ASP A 724 15.86 -25.06 -14.52
C ASP A 724 15.32 -23.64 -14.29
N ASP A 725 15.06 -22.91 -15.38
CA ASP A 725 14.55 -21.54 -15.36
C ASP A 725 13.19 -21.42 -14.66
N ALA A 726 12.40 -22.50 -14.56
CA ALA A 726 11.14 -22.52 -13.81
C ALA A 726 11.35 -22.65 -12.29
N ILE A 727 12.51 -23.13 -11.84
CA ILE A 727 12.81 -23.44 -10.43
C ILE A 727 13.82 -22.47 -9.83
N ARG A 728 14.99 -22.33 -10.47
CA ARG A 728 16.16 -21.63 -9.91
C ARG A 728 15.83 -20.22 -9.42
N PRO A 729 15.08 -19.38 -10.15
CA PRO A 729 14.88 -18.03 -9.67
C PRO A 729 13.86 -17.94 -8.53
N LEU A 730 12.94 -18.91 -8.37
CA LEU A 730 12.09 -18.96 -7.17
C LEU A 730 12.91 -19.37 -5.93
N GLN A 731 13.94 -20.20 -6.10
CA GLN A 731 14.90 -20.49 -5.04
C GLN A 731 15.72 -19.25 -4.68
N GLN A 732 16.23 -18.52 -5.68
CA GLN A 732 16.99 -17.29 -5.45
C GLN A 732 16.12 -16.21 -4.81
N LEU A 733 14.88 -16.02 -5.28
CA LEU A 733 13.89 -15.15 -4.65
C LEU A 733 13.72 -15.47 -3.16
N PHE A 734 13.60 -16.75 -2.78
CA PHE A 734 13.47 -17.17 -1.39
C PHE A 734 14.69 -16.83 -0.52
N TYR A 735 15.90 -17.09 -1.03
CA TYR A 735 17.14 -16.88 -0.29
C TYR A 735 17.54 -15.41 -0.22
N PHE A 736 17.51 -14.71 -1.35
CA PHE A 736 17.93 -13.31 -1.43
C PHE A 736 16.99 -12.38 -0.66
N SER A 737 15.67 -12.56 -0.75
CA SER A 737 14.68 -11.67 -0.10
C SER A 737 14.80 -11.59 1.43
N ARG A 738 15.60 -12.46 2.07
CA ARG A 738 15.97 -12.33 3.49
C ARG A 738 16.82 -11.10 3.78
N ALA A 739 17.67 -10.72 2.83
CA ALA A 739 18.54 -9.56 2.94
C ALA A 739 17.75 -8.24 2.94
N ASP A 740 16.60 -8.17 2.27
CA ASP A 740 15.80 -6.95 2.12
C ASP A 740 15.33 -6.34 3.45
N THR A 741 15.12 -7.18 4.45
CA THR A 741 14.74 -6.73 5.80
C THR A 741 15.91 -6.19 6.63
N ILE A 742 17.14 -6.31 6.11
CA ILE A 742 18.40 -6.00 6.78
C ILE A 742 19.06 -4.76 6.16
N TYR A 743 19.34 -4.78 4.84
CA TYR A 743 20.03 -3.67 4.19
C TYR A 743 19.10 -2.46 4.00
N ALA A 744 19.70 -1.30 3.68
CA ALA A 744 19.02 -0.01 3.60
C ALA A 744 18.22 0.34 4.89
N GLY A 745 18.77 -0.06 6.03
CA GLY A 745 18.20 0.11 7.37
C GLY A 745 17.30 -1.07 7.76
N THR A 746 17.66 -1.76 8.83
CA THR A 746 16.93 -2.94 9.33
C THR A 746 15.48 -2.59 9.70
N ASN A 747 14.60 -3.59 9.76
CA ASN A 747 13.22 -3.40 10.19
C ASN A 747 13.11 -2.64 11.53
N GLU A 748 13.97 -2.91 12.50
CA GLU A 748 13.99 -2.24 13.81
C GLU A 748 14.35 -0.74 13.67
N ILE A 749 15.29 -0.41 12.78
CA ILE A 749 15.65 0.97 12.47
C ILE A 749 14.51 1.69 11.74
N GLN A 750 13.83 1.01 10.80
CA GLN A 750 12.65 1.56 10.14
C GLN A 750 11.51 1.80 11.15
N LEU A 751 11.24 0.87 12.05
CA LEU A 751 10.21 1.03 13.09
C LEU A 751 10.57 2.14 14.09
N ASN A 752 11.85 2.32 14.43
CA ASN A 752 12.31 3.49 15.19
C ASN A 752 12.03 4.79 14.42
N LEU A 753 12.35 4.84 13.12
CA LEU A 753 12.10 6.01 12.28
C LEU A 753 10.62 6.35 12.19
N ILE A 754 9.76 5.35 11.97
CA ILE A 754 8.31 5.50 11.89
C ILE A 754 7.76 5.99 13.24
N ALA A 755 8.16 5.38 14.36
CA ALA A 755 7.72 5.79 15.68
C ALA A 755 8.15 7.23 16.04
N GLU A 756 9.41 7.58 15.79
CA GLU A 756 9.98 8.85 16.24
C GLU A 756 9.65 10.00 15.30
N ARG A 757 9.72 9.80 13.98
CA ARG A 757 9.42 10.85 12.99
C ARG A 757 7.97 10.85 12.54
N GLY A 758 7.36 9.67 12.40
CA GLY A 758 5.97 9.54 11.94
C GLY A 758 4.93 9.77 13.03
N LEU A 759 5.21 9.30 14.26
CA LEU A 759 4.29 9.39 15.40
C LEU A 759 4.74 10.36 16.50
N GLY A 760 5.95 10.92 16.41
CA GLY A 760 6.48 11.86 17.41
C GLY A 760 6.78 11.21 18.78
N LEU A 761 6.92 9.88 18.83
CA LEU A 761 7.25 9.18 20.07
C LEU A 761 8.70 9.47 20.50
N PRO A 762 9.00 9.44 21.82
CA PRO A 762 10.34 9.73 22.31
C PRO A 762 11.41 8.77 21.78
N ARG A 763 12.61 9.30 21.55
CA ARG A 763 13.79 8.47 21.24
C ARG A 763 14.08 7.53 22.40
N GLU A 764 14.64 6.37 22.06
CA GLU A 764 15.17 5.47 23.08
C GLU A 764 16.36 6.14 23.78
N ALA A 765 16.34 6.11 25.11
CA ALA A 765 17.44 6.64 25.90
C ALA A 765 18.71 5.79 25.64
N ARG A 766 19.77 6.45 25.16
CA ARG A 766 21.08 5.79 25.06
C ARG A 766 21.61 5.55 26.48
N PRO A 767 22.24 4.40 26.77
CA PRO A 767 22.95 4.21 28.03
C PRO A 767 23.90 5.39 28.26
N ALA A 768 23.95 5.90 29.49
CA ALA A 768 25.02 6.82 29.85
C ALA A 768 26.35 6.09 29.61
N ALA A 769 27.20 6.71 28.79
CA ALA A 769 28.50 6.16 28.39
C ALA A 769 29.46 6.05 29.58
#